data_AF-A0A0V0YHS6-F1
#
_entry.id   AF-A0A0V0YHS6-F1
#
_cell.length_a   1.000
_cell.length_b   1.000
_cell.length_c   1.000
_cell.angle_alpha   90.00
_cell.angle_beta   90.00
_cell.angle_gamma   90.00
#
_symmetry.space_group_name_H-M   'P 1'
#
loop_
_entity.id
_entity.type
_entity.pdbx_description
1 polymer ?
#
loop_
_entity_poly.entity_id
_entity_poly.type
_entity_poly.pdbx_seq_one_letter_code
_entity_poly.pdbx_strand_id
1 'polypeptide(L)'
;LTLLLDDFVIIRFRMPHNQEENNAAMESNPFALLTENVEQEAELCTRNAEIAEDTSDSNSPVKMDDYDPCSHSAIENENICGDLMCEICSLLNVSKGNNSEFAFVLQPLQTLRDEACQNLAQWESACELVFCDLMFCLRKENFAELLAPEETLAPNVADEQRACREVFAHVWPESNTFESRIFNYNIICFNNIVAHMNASVDHSKSCFAIPFRKIFFSLLISLLSGNMFAQINLDEFRLVMIKSLLVESHDAFWSQLIAEVIQQSSENDSMMSEKFDKIFHPIISLLLTANGAGKLTKSGMFAQALKAMSYLCQIKVGSSRPICSSLSRRADFINTPYTTAVGREMALLSSVGQWFDFDSIEETHEFVEEQLQHSEESMSESRKEVVYKIVRDRLDTCRYHCCKILKNLLTNAKSREAAITYSYNVVLHNIRRGNIMVEHMTTAPDGFFLNFLYTFYQLSHKVILDKIDPMFILHPKCRKISSRECAINMSEEELNTYINNLHEEWSDPKFSTECFFLTVYIQHLSLVPGLRMHKRRLRNLQEAQRLLAQVRAKRNTVPNTSSSEEAENHAKSIVSEIETIVQGLCTAYMLSEATFFDPNLLRNVLTFVNVQLSFIMKILCLNGMDGLTPVKVPELFKTLPEFFVEDVMDLLIFLLSEKPELIVHCSCDTLAHGLLTLVCNADQFKNPYLVAKVVEVIFYTCPHLRPAAHSLHMAILNHPLAPANFFRSLVKFYSGISSNLI
;
A
#
# COMPACT_ATOMS: atom_id res chain seq x y z
N LEU A 1 -0.72 -31.59 17.34
CA LEU A 1 -0.20 -30.35 17.96
C LEU A 1 0.82 -29.65 17.08
N THR A 2 1.93 -30.27 16.67
CA THR A 2 2.94 -29.64 15.77
C THR A 2 2.37 -29.18 14.41
N LEU A 3 1.47 -29.96 13.78
CA LEU A 3 0.76 -29.56 12.55
C LEU A 3 -0.35 -28.51 12.76
N LEU A 4 -0.84 -28.35 14.00
CA LEU A 4 -1.80 -27.29 14.38
C LEU A 4 -1.07 -26.00 14.76
N LEU A 5 0.19 -26.12 15.20
CA LEU A 5 1.07 -25.02 15.55
C LEU A 5 1.53 -24.23 14.32
N ASP A 6 1.67 -24.83 13.14
CA ASP A 6 2.03 -24.07 11.93
C ASP A 6 0.97 -23.01 11.57
N ASP A 7 -0.32 -23.29 11.76
CA ASP A 7 -1.39 -22.31 11.59
C ASP A 7 -1.47 -21.33 12.78
N PHE A 8 -1.11 -21.78 13.98
CA PHE A 8 -1.11 -20.95 15.20
C PHE A 8 0.09 -20.00 15.28
N VAL A 9 1.26 -20.37 14.74
CA VAL A 9 2.48 -19.55 14.63
C VAL A 9 2.31 -18.45 13.57
N ILE A 10 1.46 -18.67 12.57
CA ILE A 10 1.04 -17.63 11.62
C ILE A 10 0.12 -16.59 12.29
N ILE A 11 -0.62 -16.96 13.34
CA ILE A 11 -1.52 -16.08 14.11
C ILE A 11 -0.81 -15.42 15.31
N ARG A 12 0.21 -16.07 15.89
CA ARG A 12 1.03 -15.55 16.98
C ARG A 12 2.51 -15.53 16.59
N PHE A 13 2.97 -14.41 16.04
CA PHE A 13 4.27 -13.88 16.45
C PHE A 13 4.11 -13.22 17.85
N ARG A 14 3.77 -14.02 18.87
CA ARG A 14 4.01 -13.64 20.27
C ARG A 14 5.32 -14.28 20.67
N MET A 15 6.32 -13.48 21.06
CA MET A 15 7.43 -13.99 21.86
C MET A 15 6.84 -14.75 23.06
N PRO A 16 7.43 -15.90 23.47
CA PRO A 16 6.92 -16.66 24.59
C PRO A 16 7.03 -15.82 25.87
N HIS A 17 5.89 -15.42 26.43
CA HIS A 17 5.82 -15.07 27.85
C HIS A 17 5.91 -16.37 28.65
N ASN A 18 7.12 -16.71 29.10
CA ASN A 18 7.27 -17.52 30.30
C ASN A 18 7.69 -16.61 31.45
N GLN A 19 7.07 -16.89 32.60
CA GLN A 19 7.16 -16.16 33.85
C GLN A 19 8.58 -16.19 34.44
N GLU A 20 8.90 -15.08 35.09
CA GLU A 20 9.74 -14.94 36.29
C GLU A 20 11.11 -15.61 36.24
N GLU A 21 12.13 -14.84 35.84
CA GLU A 21 13.28 -14.52 36.70
C GLU A 21 14.15 -13.42 36.06
N ASN A 22 14.55 -12.45 36.89
CA ASN A 22 15.41 -11.28 36.62
C ASN A 22 14.76 -10.03 35.98
N ASN A 23 14.10 -9.27 36.86
CA ASN A 23 14.02 -7.81 36.80
C ASN A 23 15.42 -7.19 36.60
N ALA A 24 15.63 -6.45 35.50
CA ALA A 24 16.50 -5.25 35.36
C ALA A 24 16.86 -4.86 33.89
N ALA A 25 16.19 -5.36 32.84
CA ALA A 25 16.59 -5.05 31.45
C ALA A 25 15.47 -4.58 30.50
N MET A 26 14.28 -4.25 31.02
CA MET A 26 13.14 -3.78 30.23
C MET A 26 12.94 -2.25 30.30
N GLU A 27 14.02 -1.51 30.06
CA GLU A 27 14.02 -0.05 29.83
C GLU A 27 14.93 0.34 28.64
N SER A 28 15.13 -0.57 27.68
CA SER A 28 15.87 -0.25 26.47
C SER A 28 14.91 0.17 25.36
N ASN A 29 14.98 1.46 25.04
CA ASN A 29 14.37 2.10 23.89
C ASN A 29 14.65 1.29 22.60
N PRO A 30 13.63 0.77 21.88
CA PRO A 30 13.83 0.00 20.65
C PRO A 30 14.46 0.81 19.50
N PHE A 31 14.64 2.13 19.65
CA PHE A 31 15.38 3.00 18.73
C PHE A 31 16.90 3.03 18.98
N ALA A 32 17.40 2.54 20.12
CA ALA A 32 18.83 2.57 20.44
C ALA A 32 19.67 1.56 19.64
N LEU A 33 19.03 0.53 19.05
CA LEU A 33 19.69 -0.49 18.22
C LEU A 33 19.82 -0.08 16.74
N LEU A 34 19.28 1.07 16.33
CA LEU A 34 19.37 1.58 14.97
C LEU A 34 20.61 2.48 14.74
N THR A 35 21.24 2.99 15.80
CA THR A 35 22.44 3.83 15.71
C THR A 35 23.72 3.05 15.40
N GLU A 36 23.83 1.77 15.78
CA GLU A 36 25.06 0.99 15.57
C GLU A 36 25.26 0.50 14.12
N ASN A 37 24.21 0.45 13.30
CA ASN A 37 24.33 0.00 11.90
C ASN A 37 24.58 1.15 10.90
N VAL A 38 24.42 2.41 11.31
CA VAL A 38 24.68 3.60 10.46
C VAL A 38 26.17 3.97 10.46
N GLU A 39 26.91 3.63 11.52
CA GLU A 39 28.34 3.92 11.60
C GLU A 39 29.19 3.08 10.64
N GLN A 40 28.71 1.90 10.22
CA GLN A 40 29.44 1.03 9.27
C GLN A 40 29.32 1.46 7.79
N GLU A 41 28.30 2.23 7.41
CA GLU A 41 28.17 2.76 6.03
C GLU A 41 28.91 4.10 5.84
N ALA A 42 29.22 4.83 6.91
CA ALA A 42 29.96 6.10 6.85
C ALA A 42 31.47 5.92 6.60
N GLU A 43 32.06 4.78 6.97
CA GLU A 43 33.51 4.51 6.79
C GLU A 43 33.91 4.11 5.35
N LEU A 44 32.95 3.83 4.48
CA LEU A 44 33.22 3.46 3.08
C LEU A 44 33.21 4.65 2.10
N CYS A 45 32.57 5.77 2.45
CA CYS A 45 32.55 6.98 1.61
C CYS A 45 33.73 7.93 1.84
N THR A 46 34.42 7.85 2.98
CA THR A 46 35.56 8.72 3.32
C THR A 46 36.88 8.33 2.64
N ARG A 47 36.92 7.23 1.87
CA ARG A 47 38.13 6.79 1.13
C ARG A 47 38.27 7.27 -0.31
N ASN A 48 37.27 7.95 -0.88
CA ASN A 48 37.30 8.39 -2.29
C ASN A 48 37.32 9.91 -2.48
N ALA A 49 37.56 10.70 -1.42
CA ALA A 49 37.60 12.17 -1.48
C ALA A 49 39.00 12.77 -1.36
N GLU A 50 40.06 11.98 -1.53
CA GLU A 50 41.43 12.45 -1.69
C GLU A 50 41.91 12.07 -3.09
N ILE A 51 41.74 12.98 -4.05
CA ILE A 51 42.51 13.19 -5.30
C ILE A 51 41.62 14.07 -6.19
N ALA A 52 41.90 15.38 -6.21
CA ALA A 52 41.80 16.31 -7.35
C ALA A 52 41.65 17.77 -6.85
N GLU A 53 42.66 18.26 -6.15
CA GLU A 53 43.00 19.69 -6.18
C GLU A 53 44.06 19.87 -7.27
N ASP A 54 43.74 20.61 -8.32
CA ASP A 54 44.64 21.53 -9.05
C ASP A 54 44.05 21.85 -10.44
N THR A 55 43.61 23.10 -10.63
CA THR A 55 44.14 24.05 -11.63
C THR A 55 43.16 25.19 -11.88
N SER A 56 43.63 26.40 -11.59
CA SER A 56 43.10 27.69 -12.03
C SER A 56 43.50 27.97 -13.48
N ASP A 57 42.60 28.54 -14.29
CA ASP A 57 42.80 29.87 -14.93
C ASP A 57 41.89 30.18 -16.13
N SER A 58 41.54 31.47 -16.22
CA SER A 58 41.35 32.31 -17.42
C SER A 58 39.96 32.52 -18.07
N ASN A 59 39.40 33.71 -17.79
CA ASN A 59 38.95 34.78 -18.69
C ASN A 59 37.95 34.57 -19.87
N SER A 60 36.75 35.15 -19.65
CA SER A 60 36.09 36.21 -20.46
C SER A 60 35.20 35.80 -21.68
N PRO A 61 34.33 36.70 -22.22
CA PRO A 61 32.88 36.69 -21.93
C PRO A 61 31.98 36.70 -23.18
N VAL A 62 30.81 36.05 -23.17
CA VAL A 62 29.79 36.25 -24.23
C VAL A 62 28.36 36.20 -23.69
N LYS A 63 27.74 37.39 -23.69
CA LYS A 63 26.36 37.81 -23.98
C LYS A 63 25.19 36.86 -23.65
N MET A 64 24.35 37.34 -22.74
CA MET A 64 23.01 36.86 -22.41
C MET A 64 22.01 37.87 -22.98
N ASP A 65 21.11 37.42 -23.85
CA ASP A 65 20.06 38.23 -24.46
C ASP A 65 18.96 38.56 -23.43
N ASP A 66 18.37 39.75 -23.63
CA ASP A 66 17.52 40.51 -22.71
C ASP A 66 16.26 39.80 -22.18
N TYR A 67 16.09 39.83 -20.86
CA TYR A 67 14.79 39.78 -20.19
C TYR A 67 14.65 41.07 -19.38
N ASP A 68 13.77 41.97 -19.83
CA ASP A 68 13.56 43.30 -19.27
C ASP A 68 12.69 43.23 -17.99
N PRO A 69 13.22 43.56 -16.79
CA PRO A 69 12.44 43.60 -15.55
C PRO A 69 12.10 45.05 -15.14
N CYS A 70 12.13 46.02 -16.08
CA CYS A 70 11.83 47.42 -15.77
C CYS A 70 10.43 47.85 -16.22
N SER A 71 9.40 47.35 -15.53
CA SER A 71 8.13 48.07 -15.44
C SER A 71 7.55 48.04 -14.02
N HIS A 72 8.34 48.46 -13.03
CA HIS A 72 7.80 48.93 -11.76
C HIS A 72 7.95 50.44 -11.71
N SER A 73 6.84 51.15 -11.92
CA SER A 73 6.71 52.57 -11.62
C SER A 73 7.08 52.80 -10.16
N ALA A 74 8.05 53.69 -9.93
CA ALA A 74 8.43 54.16 -8.61
C ALA A 74 7.19 54.64 -7.84
N ILE A 75 6.85 53.94 -6.76
CA ILE A 75 5.85 54.38 -5.79
C ILE A 75 6.60 55.24 -4.78
N GLU A 76 6.54 56.56 -4.96
CA GLU A 76 6.87 57.52 -3.90
C GLU A 76 5.80 57.41 -2.80
N ASN A 77 6.16 57.02 -1.57
CA ASN A 77 5.37 57.30 -0.36
C ASN A 77 6.15 56.99 0.94
N GLU A 78 6.44 58.03 1.72
CA GLU A 78 7.21 58.01 2.98
C GLU A 78 6.55 57.23 4.15
N ASN A 79 5.33 56.71 3.99
CA ASN A 79 4.62 55.90 5.01
C ASN A 79 4.76 54.37 4.84
N ILE A 80 5.35 53.89 3.73
CA ILE A 80 5.41 52.45 3.39
C ILE A 80 6.34 51.66 4.35
N CYS A 81 7.41 52.28 4.85
CA CYS A 81 8.40 51.57 5.68
C CYS A 81 7.89 51.18 7.09
N GLY A 82 6.95 51.94 7.65
CA GLY A 82 6.31 51.61 8.93
C GLY A 82 5.39 50.39 8.80
N ASP A 83 4.67 50.31 7.68
CA ASP A 83 3.78 49.19 7.34
C ASP A 83 4.60 47.92 7.00
N LEU A 84 5.74 48.06 6.31
CA LEU A 84 6.65 46.96 5.98
C LEU A 84 7.17 46.23 7.21
N MET A 85 7.63 46.95 8.23
CA MET A 85 8.07 46.32 9.48
C MET A 85 6.92 45.65 10.23
N CYS A 86 5.70 46.19 10.14
CA CYS A 86 4.51 45.51 10.70
C CYS A 86 4.22 44.20 9.97
N GLU A 87 4.37 44.21 8.65
CA GLU A 87 4.13 43.06 7.79
C GLU A 87 5.16 41.96 7.98
N ILE A 88 6.44 42.30 8.11
CA ILE A 88 7.51 41.34 8.39
C ILE A 88 7.35 40.74 9.80
N CYS A 89 7.08 41.56 10.81
CA CYS A 89 6.78 41.06 12.15
C CYS A 89 5.53 40.17 12.16
N SER A 90 4.53 40.45 11.32
CA SER A 90 3.37 39.59 11.14
C SER A 90 3.73 38.25 10.47
N LEU A 91 4.54 38.26 9.41
CA LEU A 91 5.01 37.03 8.73
C LEU A 91 5.81 36.13 9.68
N LEU A 92 6.71 36.72 10.47
CA LEU A 92 7.54 36.03 11.46
C LEU A 92 6.82 35.73 12.79
N ASN A 93 5.55 36.11 12.93
CA ASN A 93 4.75 35.98 14.16
C ASN A 93 5.40 36.57 15.42
N VAL A 94 5.94 37.79 15.34
CA VAL A 94 6.61 38.41 16.48
C VAL A 94 5.98 39.70 16.94
N SER A 95 5.89 39.86 18.28
CA SER A 95 5.31 41.04 18.91
C SER A 95 6.26 42.24 18.83
N LYS A 96 5.72 43.46 18.70
CA LYS A 96 6.50 44.72 18.75
C LYS A 96 7.03 45.06 20.16
N GLY A 97 7.10 44.09 21.08
CA GLY A 97 7.40 44.35 22.50
C GLY A 97 8.78 44.97 22.73
N ASN A 98 8.88 45.83 23.75
CA ASN A 98 10.10 46.52 24.22
C ASN A 98 11.11 45.56 24.91
N ASN A 99 11.47 44.45 24.28
CA ASN A 99 12.45 43.52 24.82
C ASN A 99 13.83 43.78 24.19
N SER A 100 14.86 44.01 25.02
CA SER A 100 16.19 44.45 24.56
C SER A 100 16.93 43.40 23.73
N GLU A 101 16.76 42.11 24.04
CA GLU A 101 17.30 41.01 23.23
C GLU A 101 16.61 40.94 21.85
N PHE A 102 15.35 41.33 21.77
CA PHE A 102 14.55 41.27 20.55
C PHE A 102 14.87 42.42 19.58
N ALA A 103 15.18 43.61 20.13
CA ALA A 103 15.67 44.74 19.36
C ALA A 103 17.00 44.41 18.64
N PHE A 104 17.84 43.56 19.24
CA PHE A 104 19.09 43.10 18.62
C PHE A 104 18.83 42.16 17.43
N VAL A 105 17.90 41.21 17.57
CA VAL A 105 17.52 40.27 16.49
C VAL A 105 16.87 41.00 15.31
N LEU A 106 16.07 42.04 15.55
CA LEU A 106 15.47 42.86 14.49
C LEU A 106 16.38 43.99 14.00
N GLN A 107 17.57 44.18 14.60
CA GLN A 107 18.50 45.24 14.23
C GLN A 107 18.89 45.22 12.73
N PRO A 108 19.14 44.07 12.09
CA PRO A 108 19.44 44.02 10.66
C PRO A 108 18.32 44.61 9.79
N LEU A 109 17.06 44.36 10.14
CA LEU A 109 15.89 44.91 9.45
C LEU A 109 15.71 46.42 9.72
N GLN A 110 16.04 46.87 10.93
CA GLN A 110 16.03 48.30 11.27
C GLN A 110 17.11 49.08 10.52
N THR A 111 18.25 48.45 10.20
CA THR A 111 19.35 49.09 9.47
C THR A 111 19.02 49.22 7.97
N LEU A 112 18.34 48.22 7.39
CA LEU A 112 17.75 48.27 6.05
C LEU A 112 16.58 49.25 5.90
N ARG A 113 15.95 49.65 7.00
CA ARG A 113 14.94 50.71 7.00
C ARG A 113 15.57 52.08 6.75
N ASP A 114 16.82 52.27 7.18
CA ASP A 114 17.55 53.54 7.05
C ASP A 114 18.30 53.64 5.70
N GLU A 115 18.72 52.52 5.13
CA GLU A 115 19.22 52.41 3.74
C GLU A 115 18.06 52.09 2.79
N ALA A 116 17.54 53.11 2.10
CA ALA A 116 16.38 53.00 1.19
C ALA A 116 16.36 51.67 0.40
N CYS A 117 15.22 50.97 0.38
CA CYS A 117 14.95 49.67 -0.24
C CYS A 117 15.31 49.59 -1.75
N GLN A 118 16.59 49.68 -2.10
CA GLN A 118 17.06 49.80 -3.48
C GLN A 118 17.56 48.47 -4.07
N ASN A 119 17.69 47.42 -3.25
CA ASN A 119 18.19 46.12 -3.72
C ASN A 119 17.46 44.93 -3.07
N LEU A 120 16.72 44.17 -3.87
CA LEU A 120 16.03 42.95 -3.46
C LEU A 120 16.99 41.94 -2.79
N ALA A 121 18.25 41.86 -3.25
CA ALA A 121 19.24 40.92 -2.73
C ALA A 121 19.71 41.25 -1.29
N GLN A 122 19.90 42.54 -0.97
CA GLN A 122 20.27 42.96 0.39
C GLN A 122 19.12 42.71 1.38
N TRP A 123 17.89 42.91 0.90
CA TRP A 123 16.68 42.59 1.65
C TRP A 123 16.56 41.08 1.92
N GLU A 124 16.81 40.22 0.90
CA GLU A 124 16.78 38.76 1.08
C GLU A 124 17.79 38.31 2.14
N SER A 125 19.02 38.82 2.10
CA SER A 125 20.07 38.46 3.07
C SER A 125 19.73 38.84 4.52
N ALA A 126 19.07 39.98 4.76
CA ALA A 126 18.71 40.36 6.11
C ALA A 126 17.51 39.59 6.66
N CYS A 127 16.50 39.30 5.82
CA CYS A 127 15.41 38.41 6.21
C CYS A 127 15.93 37.02 6.58
N GLU A 128 16.93 36.51 5.85
CA GLU A 128 17.61 35.25 6.14
C GLU A 128 18.32 35.29 7.51
N LEU A 129 19.09 36.35 7.77
CA LEU A 129 19.76 36.60 9.06
C LEU A 129 18.76 36.64 10.22
N VAL A 130 17.70 37.45 10.09
CA VAL A 130 16.69 37.58 11.15
C VAL A 130 15.94 36.27 11.38
N PHE A 131 15.60 35.53 10.34
CA PHE A 131 14.98 34.22 10.50
C PHE A 131 15.92 33.25 11.24
N CYS A 132 17.19 33.17 10.84
CA CYS A 132 18.19 32.34 11.51
C CYS A 132 18.37 32.71 13.00
N ASP A 133 18.45 34.00 13.31
CA ASP A 133 18.58 34.50 14.68
C ASP A 133 17.33 34.19 15.52
N LEU A 134 16.13 34.35 14.95
CA LEU A 134 14.87 33.97 15.62
C LEU A 134 14.82 32.46 15.90
N MET A 135 15.19 31.63 14.92
CA MET A 135 15.26 30.18 15.07
C MET A 135 16.29 29.77 16.14
N PHE A 136 17.43 30.46 16.23
CA PHE A 136 18.41 30.26 17.29
C PHE A 136 17.86 30.68 18.67
N CYS A 137 17.12 31.78 18.73
CA CYS A 137 16.53 32.29 19.96
C CYS A 137 15.41 31.40 20.53
N LEU A 138 14.66 30.69 19.68
CA LEU A 138 13.65 29.69 20.10
C LEU A 138 14.21 28.57 20.99
N ARG A 139 15.54 28.45 21.09
CA ARG A 139 16.24 27.59 22.05
C ARG A 139 15.95 27.98 23.50
N LYS A 140 15.87 29.27 23.82
CA LYS A 140 15.63 29.73 25.19
C LYS A 140 14.19 29.39 25.61
N GLU A 141 14.00 28.70 26.73
CA GLU A 141 12.67 28.27 27.21
C GLU A 141 11.67 29.44 27.36
N ASN A 142 12.16 30.64 27.68
CA ASN A 142 11.34 31.83 27.86
C ASN A 142 11.04 32.60 26.56
N PHE A 143 11.50 32.14 25.38
CA PHE A 143 11.31 32.87 24.13
C PHE A 143 9.88 32.70 23.55
N ALA A 144 9.11 31.71 24.02
CA ALA A 144 7.70 31.54 23.65
C ALA A 144 6.83 32.73 24.10
N GLU A 145 7.23 33.43 25.17
CA GLU A 145 6.53 34.62 25.70
C GLU A 145 6.70 35.88 24.81
N LEU A 146 7.62 35.86 23.83
CA LEU A 146 7.92 36.96 22.90
C LEU A 146 7.17 36.86 21.57
N LEU A 147 6.70 35.67 21.20
CA LEU A 147 5.83 35.45 20.05
C LEU A 147 4.48 36.15 20.29
N ALA A 148 3.82 36.58 19.21
CA ALA A 148 2.48 37.17 19.36
C ALA A 148 1.53 36.15 20.04
N PRO A 149 0.66 36.57 20.98
CA PRO A 149 -0.20 35.66 21.73
C PRO A 149 -1.10 34.84 20.78
N GLU A 150 -1.17 33.52 21.01
CA GLU A 150 -1.95 32.57 20.21
C GLU A 150 -3.44 32.95 20.17
N GLU A 151 -3.98 33.23 18.99
CA GLU A 151 -5.37 32.86 18.71
C GLU A 151 -5.37 31.35 18.43
N THR A 152 -5.81 30.62 19.45
CA THR A 152 -5.83 29.16 19.57
C THR A 152 -6.46 28.45 18.38
N LEU A 153 -5.62 27.90 17.50
CA LEU A 153 -5.97 26.74 16.68
C LEU A 153 -5.74 25.47 17.50
N ALA A 154 -6.60 25.24 18.49
CA ALA A 154 -6.80 23.89 19.01
C ALA A 154 -7.78 23.19 18.06
N PRO A 155 -7.37 22.21 17.24
CA PRO A 155 -8.37 21.38 16.60
C PRO A 155 -9.05 20.57 17.71
N ASN A 156 -10.39 20.59 17.74
CA ASN A 156 -11.16 19.57 18.43
C ASN A 156 -10.75 18.22 17.83
N VAL A 157 -9.98 17.47 18.60
CA VAL A 157 -9.33 16.24 18.21
C VAL A 157 -10.19 15.10 18.79
N ALA A 158 -10.89 14.38 17.90
CA ALA A 158 -11.83 13.31 18.24
C ALA A 158 -11.15 12.11 18.92
N ASP A 159 -11.94 11.26 19.58
CA ASP A 159 -11.49 10.16 20.46
C ASP A 159 -10.46 9.18 19.81
N GLU A 160 -10.41 9.07 18.47
CA GLU A 160 -9.42 8.26 17.75
C GLU A 160 -7.96 8.76 17.88
N GLN A 161 -7.76 10.03 18.24
CA GLN A 161 -6.43 10.65 18.34
C GLN A 161 -5.80 10.53 19.74
N ARG A 162 -6.54 10.04 20.75
CA ARG A 162 -6.00 9.80 22.11
C ARG A 162 -5.10 8.57 22.17
N ALA A 163 -5.48 7.49 21.49
CA ALA A 163 -4.72 6.24 21.45
C ALA A 163 -3.34 6.37 20.77
N CYS A 164 -3.24 7.22 19.73
CA CYS A 164 -1.96 7.56 19.12
C CYS A 164 -1.04 8.27 20.12
N ARG A 165 -1.55 9.24 20.89
CA ARG A 165 -0.73 9.96 21.89
C ARG A 165 -0.16 9.05 22.97
N GLU A 166 -0.87 7.98 23.36
CA GLU A 166 -0.46 7.09 24.44
C GLU A 166 0.63 6.09 24.03
N VAL A 167 0.56 5.50 22.83
CA VAL A 167 1.48 4.42 22.41
C VAL A 167 2.92 4.88 22.15
N PHE A 168 3.10 6.17 21.88
CA PHE A 168 4.41 6.80 21.67
C PHE A 168 4.50 8.06 22.54
N ALA A 169 3.75 8.19 23.64
CA ALA A 169 4.01 9.23 24.64
C ALA A 169 5.47 9.24 25.11
N HIS A 170 6.11 8.07 25.02
CA HIS A 170 7.52 7.83 25.34
C HIS A 170 8.50 7.96 24.15
N VAL A 171 8.00 8.16 22.92
CA VAL A 171 8.81 8.22 21.69
C VAL A 171 8.63 9.56 20.97
N TRP A 172 7.47 10.20 21.09
CA TRP A 172 7.31 11.57 20.68
C TRP A 172 8.10 12.47 21.61
N PRO A 173 8.85 13.44 21.05
CA PRO A 173 9.49 14.47 21.85
C PRO A 173 8.47 15.11 22.77
N GLU A 174 8.89 15.43 24.00
CA GLU A 174 8.05 16.24 24.88
C GLU A 174 7.59 17.49 24.12
N SER A 175 6.37 17.95 24.37
CA SER A 175 5.76 19.06 23.60
C SER A 175 6.56 20.37 23.64
N ASN A 176 7.60 20.46 24.48
CA ASN A 176 8.44 21.64 24.66
C ASN A 176 9.92 21.47 24.26
N THR A 177 10.28 20.38 23.56
CA THR A 177 11.66 20.24 23.05
C THR A 177 12.00 21.35 22.05
N PHE A 178 13.29 21.59 21.85
CA PHE A 178 13.78 22.64 20.95
C PHE A 178 13.28 22.41 19.51
N GLU A 179 13.33 21.17 19.07
CA GLU A 179 12.86 20.68 17.78
C GLU A 179 11.35 20.90 17.61
N SER A 180 10.57 20.62 18.66
CA SER A 180 9.12 20.87 18.69
C SER A 180 8.80 22.36 18.55
N ARG A 181 9.51 23.22 19.28
CA ARG A 181 9.34 24.69 19.21
C ARG A 181 9.69 25.24 17.83
N ILE A 182 10.81 24.79 17.26
CA ILE A 182 11.24 25.14 15.89
C ILE A 182 10.17 24.74 14.88
N PHE A 183 9.68 23.51 14.92
CA PHE A 183 8.71 23.04 13.93
C PHE A 183 7.38 23.80 14.05
N ASN A 184 6.85 23.97 15.26
CA ASN A 184 5.61 24.70 15.50
C ASN A 184 5.72 26.15 15.01
N TYR A 185 6.85 26.81 15.27
CA TYR A 185 7.12 28.15 14.74
C TYR A 185 7.13 28.19 13.22
N ASN A 186 7.75 27.19 12.56
CA ASN A 186 7.72 27.07 11.10
C ASN A 186 6.29 26.92 10.56
N ILE A 187 5.43 26.15 11.23
CA ILE A 187 4.02 26.00 10.84
C ILE A 187 3.28 27.33 10.98
N ILE A 188 3.52 28.09 12.05
CA ILE A 188 2.90 29.42 12.23
C ILE A 188 3.36 30.38 11.12
N CYS A 189 4.67 30.43 10.85
CA CYS A 189 5.22 31.25 9.76
C CYS A 189 4.61 30.86 8.41
N PHE A 190 4.47 29.56 8.14
CA PHE A 190 3.82 29.06 6.93
C PHE A 190 2.36 29.52 6.83
N ASN A 191 1.58 29.39 7.90
CA ASN A 191 0.19 29.83 7.92
C ASN A 191 0.06 31.34 7.69
N ASN A 192 0.97 32.13 8.26
CA ASN A 192 1.03 33.57 8.02
C ASN A 192 1.39 33.90 6.57
N ILE A 193 2.38 33.22 5.98
CA ILE A 193 2.72 33.35 4.54
C ILE A 193 1.48 33.08 3.68
N VAL A 194 0.77 31.98 3.94
CA VAL A 194 -0.43 31.61 3.18
C VAL A 194 -1.54 32.65 3.36
N ALA A 195 -1.76 33.15 4.57
CA ALA A 195 -2.76 34.19 4.85
C ALA A 195 -2.45 35.50 4.09
N HIS A 196 -1.19 35.94 4.11
CA HIS A 196 -0.74 37.14 3.39
C HIS A 196 -0.86 36.98 1.86
N MET A 197 -0.51 35.81 1.33
CA MET A 197 -0.64 35.50 -0.10
C MET A 197 -2.10 35.41 -0.55
N ASN A 198 -3.03 34.96 0.32
CA ASN A 198 -4.45 34.88 0.02
C ASN A 198 -5.20 36.21 0.22
N ALA A 199 -4.66 37.13 1.03
CA ALA A 199 -5.22 38.47 1.27
C ALA A 199 -5.00 39.44 0.07
N SER A 200 -4.79 38.90 -1.13
CA SER A 200 -4.27 39.53 -2.36
C SER A 200 -5.16 40.60 -3.03
N VAL A 201 -5.87 41.42 -2.25
CA VAL A 201 -6.51 42.65 -2.74
C VAL A 201 -5.52 43.83 -2.68
N ASP A 202 -4.51 43.79 -1.80
CA ASP A 202 -3.46 44.81 -1.69
C ASP A 202 -2.15 44.33 -2.34
N HIS A 203 -1.75 44.93 -3.47
CA HIS A 203 -0.51 44.59 -4.19
C HIS A 203 0.75 44.67 -3.30
N SER A 204 0.77 45.58 -2.31
CA SER A 204 1.90 45.77 -1.39
C SER A 204 2.23 44.52 -0.58
N LYS A 205 1.21 43.75 -0.15
CA LYS A 205 1.41 42.57 0.72
C LYS A 205 2.02 41.39 -0.02
N SER A 206 1.69 41.25 -1.30
CA SER A 206 2.20 40.17 -2.16
C SER A 206 3.68 40.33 -2.51
N CYS A 207 4.19 41.57 -2.59
CA CYS A 207 5.57 41.86 -2.99
C CYS A 207 6.61 41.32 -1.99
N PHE A 208 6.26 41.23 -0.70
CA PHE A 208 7.18 40.79 0.36
C PHE A 208 6.96 39.33 0.76
N ALA A 209 5.73 38.84 0.70
CA ALA A 209 5.42 37.44 1.03
C ALA A 209 6.08 36.44 0.05
N ILE A 210 6.23 36.78 -1.24
CA ILE A 210 6.83 35.89 -2.25
C ILE A 210 8.33 35.65 -1.98
N PRO A 211 9.18 36.70 -1.86
CA PRO A 211 10.58 36.50 -1.52
C PRO A 211 10.77 35.87 -0.12
N PHE A 212 9.95 36.25 0.87
CA PHE A 212 10.02 35.66 2.20
C PHE A 212 9.71 34.16 2.19
N ARG A 213 8.68 33.73 1.42
CA ARG A 213 8.38 32.31 1.21
C ARG A 213 9.58 31.55 0.65
N LYS A 214 10.28 32.12 -0.34
CA LYS A 214 11.47 31.50 -0.94
C LYS A 214 12.58 31.30 0.10
N ILE A 215 12.86 32.32 0.92
CA ILE A 215 13.86 32.26 2.00
C ILE A 215 13.44 31.23 3.06
N PHE A 216 12.20 31.29 3.54
CA PHE A 216 11.64 30.37 4.52
C PHE A 216 11.85 28.91 4.10
N PHE A 217 11.46 28.55 2.88
CA PHE A 217 11.64 27.19 2.40
C PHE A 217 13.11 26.83 2.15
N SER A 218 13.95 27.78 1.70
CA SER A 218 15.40 27.56 1.55
C SER A 218 16.06 27.17 2.87
N LEU A 219 15.75 27.91 3.94
CA LEU A 219 16.25 27.63 5.27
C LEU A 219 15.69 26.32 5.83
N LEU A 220 14.39 26.05 5.64
CA LEU A 220 13.78 24.78 6.04
C LEU A 220 14.41 23.59 5.31
N ILE A 221 14.68 23.71 4.01
CA ILE A 221 15.34 22.67 3.20
C ILE A 221 16.78 22.45 3.68
N SER A 222 17.51 23.54 3.98
CA SER A 222 18.86 23.48 4.53
C SER A 222 18.89 22.79 5.91
N LEU A 223 17.90 23.10 6.77
CA LEU A 223 17.68 22.43 8.05
C LEU A 223 17.41 20.93 7.87
N LEU A 224 16.48 20.55 6.98
CA LEU A 224 16.14 19.16 6.72
C LEU A 224 17.28 18.35 6.12
N SER A 225 18.17 19.03 5.39
CA SER A 225 19.39 18.45 4.82
C SER A 225 20.51 18.28 5.85
N GLY A 226 20.34 18.78 7.08
CA GLY A 226 21.35 18.74 8.13
C GLY A 226 22.47 19.77 8.00
N ASN A 227 22.30 20.77 7.14
CA ASN A 227 23.30 21.80 6.88
C ASN A 227 23.20 22.99 7.85
N MET A 228 22.15 23.04 8.67
CA MET A 228 21.93 24.12 9.65
C MET A 228 21.87 23.57 11.07
N PHE A 229 22.41 24.36 12.02
CA PHE A 229 22.43 24.08 13.45
C PHE A 229 23.05 22.73 13.83
N ALA A 230 24.35 22.72 14.14
CA ALA A 230 25.10 21.52 14.53
C ALA A 230 24.59 20.79 15.80
N GLN A 231 23.59 21.33 16.49
CA GLN A 231 23.05 20.83 17.76
C GLN A 231 21.60 20.35 17.65
N ILE A 232 20.93 20.50 16.50
CA ILE A 232 19.57 19.96 16.30
C ILE A 232 19.66 18.45 16.15
N ASN A 233 18.83 17.73 16.91
CA ASN A 233 18.63 16.32 16.66
C ASN A 233 17.68 16.16 15.47
N LEU A 234 18.24 15.89 14.28
CA LEU A 234 17.46 15.76 13.05
C LEU A 234 16.43 14.63 13.12
N ASP A 235 16.70 13.55 13.84
CA ASP A 235 15.76 12.44 13.97
C ASP A 235 14.59 12.85 14.85
N GLU A 236 14.85 13.57 15.94
CA GLU A 236 13.82 14.16 16.79
C GLU A 236 12.96 15.17 16.01
N PHE A 237 13.59 16.04 15.22
CA PHE A 237 12.89 16.99 14.35
C PHE A 237 11.99 16.29 13.33
N ARG A 238 12.47 15.23 12.67
CA ARG A 238 11.68 14.42 11.73
C ARG A 238 10.50 13.72 12.40
N LEU A 239 10.64 13.29 13.65
CA LEU A 239 9.53 12.73 14.44
C LEU A 239 8.43 13.77 14.72
N VAL A 240 8.81 15.01 15.05
CA VAL A 240 7.85 16.13 15.17
C VAL A 240 7.16 16.40 13.84
N MET A 241 7.90 16.41 12.73
CA MET A 241 7.30 16.59 11.41
C MET A 241 6.27 15.50 11.11
N ILE A 242 6.60 14.23 11.32
CA ILE A 242 5.66 13.14 11.02
C ILE A 242 4.43 13.18 11.92
N LYS A 243 4.56 13.64 13.18
CA LYS A 243 3.41 13.91 14.04
C LYS A 243 2.39 14.84 13.37
N SER A 244 2.88 15.88 12.69
CA SER A 244 2.01 16.82 11.96
C SER A 244 1.21 16.14 10.84
N LEU A 245 1.81 15.15 10.19
CA LEU A 245 1.22 14.43 9.07
C LEU A 245 0.23 13.35 9.56
N LEU A 246 0.52 12.72 10.69
CA LEU A 246 -0.32 11.67 11.28
C LEU A 246 -1.53 12.22 12.03
N VAL A 247 -1.33 13.30 12.81
CA VAL A 247 -2.31 13.76 13.82
C VAL A 247 -2.91 15.13 13.49
N GLU A 248 -2.10 16.10 13.06
CA GLU A 248 -2.50 17.51 12.99
C GLU A 248 -2.99 17.96 11.61
N SER A 249 -2.84 17.11 10.59
CA SER A 249 -3.37 17.30 9.22
C SER A 249 -2.94 18.60 8.53
N HIS A 250 -1.66 18.97 8.65
CA HIS A 250 -1.06 20.13 7.98
C HIS A 250 -0.75 19.86 6.49
N ASP A 251 -1.74 19.38 5.73
CA ASP A 251 -1.60 18.95 4.34
C ASP A 251 -1.00 20.06 3.43
N ALA A 252 -1.49 21.29 3.56
CA ALA A 252 -1.03 22.42 2.76
C ALA A 252 0.49 22.67 2.90
N PHE A 253 1.02 22.54 4.13
CA PHE A 253 2.45 22.68 4.40
C PHE A 253 3.26 21.63 3.66
N TRP A 254 2.86 20.36 3.72
CA TRP A 254 3.56 19.26 3.05
C TRP A 254 3.53 19.37 1.53
N SER A 255 2.36 19.72 0.95
CA SER A 255 2.25 19.96 -0.48
C SER A 255 3.16 21.10 -0.93
N GLN A 256 3.23 22.18 -0.15
CA GLN A 256 4.07 23.32 -0.48
C GLN A 256 5.56 23.00 -0.32
N LEU A 257 5.94 22.33 0.77
CA LEU A 257 7.32 21.88 1.01
C LEU A 257 7.84 21.03 -0.14
N ILE A 258 7.07 20.04 -0.61
CA ILE A 258 7.45 19.18 -1.74
C ILE A 258 7.61 19.99 -3.03
N ALA A 259 6.72 20.97 -3.28
CA ALA A 259 6.83 21.83 -4.45
C ALA A 259 8.09 22.70 -4.40
N GLU A 260 8.42 23.24 -3.23
CA GLU A 260 9.57 24.14 -3.03
C GLU A 260 10.91 23.41 -3.14
N VAL A 261 11.03 22.21 -2.57
CA VAL A 261 12.25 21.38 -2.73
C VAL A 261 12.58 21.17 -4.21
N ILE A 262 11.56 21.02 -5.05
CA ILE A 262 11.71 20.79 -6.49
C ILE A 262 11.94 22.10 -7.25
N GLN A 263 11.30 23.20 -6.85
CA GLN A 263 11.49 24.50 -7.50
C GLN A 263 12.87 25.09 -7.20
N GLN A 264 13.40 24.88 -6.00
CA GLN A 264 14.73 25.36 -5.60
C GLN A 264 15.89 24.55 -6.18
N SER A 265 15.60 23.34 -6.69
CA SER A 265 16.58 22.58 -7.45
C SER A 265 16.47 22.95 -8.93
N SER A 266 17.51 23.60 -9.48
CA SER A 266 17.51 24.02 -10.89
C SER A 266 17.26 22.84 -11.83
N GLU A 267 16.53 23.03 -12.92
CA GLU A 267 16.16 21.97 -13.88
C GLU A 267 17.36 21.20 -14.47
N ASN A 268 18.57 21.77 -14.40
CA ASN A 268 19.83 21.17 -14.87
C ASN A 268 20.67 20.50 -13.75
N ASP A 269 20.20 20.45 -12.51
CA ASP A 269 20.95 19.84 -11.40
C ASP A 269 20.84 18.31 -11.45
N SER A 270 21.91 17.66 -11.94
CA SER A 270 22.03 16.18 -11.95
C SER A 270 21.83 15.55 -10.55
N MET A 271 22.01 16.32 -9.47
CA MET A 271 21.90 15.88 -8.08
C MET A 271 20.53 16.18 -7.45
N MET A 272 19.58 16.75 -8.20
CA MET A 272 18.25 17.13 -7.67
C MET A 272 17.52 15.95 -7.01
N SER A 273 17.57 14.78 -7.67
CA SER A 273 16.93 13.57 -7.14
C SER A 273 17.57 13.12 -5.83
N GLU A 274 18.89 13.26 -5.69
CA GLU A 274 19.62 12.89 -4.48
C GLU A 274 19.31 13.84 -3.31
N LYS A 275 19.25 15.15 -3.55
CA LYS A 275 18.85 16.15 -2.54
C LYS A 275 17.42 15.89 -2.04
N PHE A 276 16.49 15.62 -2.98
CA PHE A 276 15.12 15.27 -2.63
C PHE A 276 15.07 13.97 -1.82
N ASP A 277 15.80 12.95 -2.24
CA ASP A 277 15.85 11.64 -1.59
C ASP A 277 16.45 11.73 -0.17
N LYS A 278 17.52 12.54 0.04
CA LYS A 278 18.10 12.79 1.38
C LYS A 278 17.09 13.35 2.39
N ILE A 279 16.15 14.18 1.93
CA ILE A 279 15.11 14.77 2.78
C ILE A 279 13.96 13.78 3.03
N PHE A 280 13.45 13.14 1.97
CA PHE A 280 12.21 12.37 2.06
C PHE A 280 12.39 10.87 2.34
N HIS A 281 13.56 10.28 2.07
CA HIS A 281 13.80 8.87 2.42
C HIS A 281 13.72 8.62 3.94
N PRO A 282 14.32 9.45 4.83
CA PRO A 282 14.14 9.29 6.28
C PRO A 282 12.68 9.41 6.71
N ILE A 283 11.94 10.36 6.13
CA ILE A 283 10.51 10.58 6.43
C ILE A 283 9.68 9.36 6.04
N ILE A 284 9.92 8.79 4.86
CA ILE A 284 9.27 7.55 4.41
C ILE A 284 9.62 6.38 5.34
N SER A 285 10.88 6.26 5.76
CA SER A 285 11.32 5.18 6.65
C SER A 285 10.64 5.28 8.02
N LEU A 286 10.52 6.47 8.59
CA LEU A 286 9.79 6.68 9.84
C LEU A 286 8.27 6.40 9.69
N LEU A 287 7.67 6.71 8.54
CA LEU A 287 6.28 6.32 8.25
C LEU A 287 6.12 4.79 8.15
N LEU A 288 7.10 4.09 7.56
CA LEU A 288 7.12 2.63 7.53
C LEU A 288 7.28 2.03 8.94
N THR A 289 8.13 2.63 9.79
CA THR A 289 8.25 2.25 11.20
C THR A 289 6.94 2.48 11.97
N ALA A 290 6.29 3.64 11.77
CA ALA A 290 4.98 3.93 12.37
C ALA A 290 3.90 2.94 11.91
N ASN A 291 3.94 2.54 10.63
CA ASN A 291 3.09 1.50 10.08
C ASN A 291 3.33 0.14 10.75
N GLY A 292 4.59 -0.29 10.91
CA GLY A 292 4.96 -1.53 11.58
C GLY A 292 4.53 -1.55 13.06
N ALA A 293 4.86 -0.50 13.81
CA ALA A 293 4.46 -0.36 15.21
C ALA A 293 2.92 -0.27 15.37
N GLY A 294 2.25 0.40 14.44
CA GLY A 294 0.79 0.52 14.41
C GLY A 294 0.07 -0.82 14.21
N LYS A 295 0.70 -1.81 13.57
CA LYS A 295 0.15 -3.17 13.46
C LYS A 295 0.19 -3.92 14.78
N LEU A 296 1.23 -3.69 15.59
CA LEU A 296 1.46 -4.40 16.86
C LEU A 296 0.77 -3.74 18.06
N THR A 297 0.12 -2.58 17.87
CA THR A 297 -0.41 -1.75 18.96
C THR A 297 -1.86 -1.36 18.70
N LYS A 298 -2.62 -1.09 19.77
CA LYS A 298 -4.04 -0.68 19.72
C LYS A 298 -4.21 0.83 19.46
N SER A 299 -3.35 1.40 18.63
CA SER A 299 -3.18 2.85 18.54
C SER A 299 -4.00 3.51 17.42
N GLY A 300 -4.51 2.73 16.45
CA GLY A 300 -5.04 3.25 15.20
C GLY A 300 -3.97 3.85 14.27
N MET A 301 -2.69 3.82 14.66
CA MET A 301 -1.59 4.47 13.92
C MET A 301 -1.35 3.85 12.55
N PHE A 302 -1.63 2.56 12.39
CA PHE A 302 -1.53 1.89 11.10
C PHE A 302 -2.34 2.64 10.02
N ALA A 303 -3.60 2.95 10.32
CA ALA A 303 -4.49 3.64 9.39
C ALA A 303 -4.01 5.08 9.11
N GLN A 304 -3.49 5.78 10.13
CA GLN A 304 -2.96 7.13 9.98
C GLN A 304 -1.69 7.18 9.13
N ALA A 305 -0.73 6.28 9.38
CA ALA A 305 0.51 6.17 8.60
C ALA A 305 0.21 5.85 7.14
N LEU A 306 -0.74 4.94 6.91
CA LEU A 306 -1.19 4.57 5.58
C LEU A 306 -1.89 5.74 4.87
N LYS A 307 -2.76 6.49 5.56
CA LYS A 307 -3.42 7.70 5.05
C LYS A 307 -2.40 8.78 4.68
N ALA A 308 -1.43 9.03 5.56
CA ALA A 308 -0.32 9.96 5.37
C ALA A 308 0.51 9.60 4.13
N MET A 309 0.95 8.35 4.01
CA MET A 309 1.72 7.89 2.84
C MET A 309 0.90 7.98 1.54
N SER A 310 -0.39 7.63 1.60
CA SER A 310 -1.33 7.81 0.50
C SER A 310 -1.46 9.28 0.09
N TYR A 311 -1.49 10.21 1.03
CA TYR A 311 -1.53 11.65 0.77
C TYR A 311 -0.24 12.13 0.09
N LEU A 312 0.93 11.80 0.65
CA LEU A 312 2.22 12.18 0.07
C LEU A 312 2.38 11.70 -1.38
N CYS A 313 1.96 10.47 -1.68
CA CYS A 313 1.97 9.93 -3.05
C CYS A 313 0.99 10.63 -4.01
N GLN A 314 -0.02 11.35 -3.51
CA GLN A 314 -0.99 12.08 -4.35
C GLN A 314 -0.46 13.45 -4.80
N ILE A 315 0.48 14.03 -4.07
CA ILE A 315 1.01 15.38 -4.32
C ILE A 315 1.65 15.41 -5.71
N LYS A 316 1.20 16.36 -6.53
CA LYS A 316 1.68 16.58 -7.89
C LYS A 316 2.39 17.92 -7.98
N VAL A 317 3.54 17.93 -8.62
CA VAL A 317 4.28 19.14 -8.97
C VAL A 317 4.47 19.12 -10.49
N GLY A 318 3.77 20.01 -11.18
CA GLY A 318 3.59 19.93 -12.63
C GLY A 318 2.91 18.62 -13.04
N SER A 319 3.55 17.87 -13.94
CA SER A 319 3.07 16.55 -14.40
C SER A 319 3.63 15.37 -13.60
N SER A 320 4.56 15.62 -12.67
CA SER A 320 5.28 14.60 -11.91
C SER A 320 4.69 14.39 -10.53
N ARG A 321 4.81 13.18 -10.00
CA ARG A 321 4.61 12.87 -8.57
C ARG A 321 5.97 12.62 -7.92
N PRO A 322 6.50 13.60 -7.17
CA PRO A 322 7.87 13.55 -6.68
C PRO A 322 8.11 12.43 -5.68
N ILE A 323 7.21 12.26 -4.71
CA ILE A 323 7.28 11.19 -3.72
C ILE A 323 7.22 9.81 -4.38
N CYS A 324 6.36 9.61 -5.39
CA CYS A 324 6.35 8.34 -6.13
C CYS A 324 7.67 8.07 -6.86
N SER A 325 8.28 9.11 -7.42
CA SER A 325 9.58 9.01 -8.12
C SER A 325 10.72 8.70 -7.14
N SER A 326 10.70 9.33 -5.96
CA SER A 326 11.64 9.09 -4.86
C SER A 326 11.50 7.69 -4.27
N LEU A 327 10.26 7.25 -4.04
CA LEU A 327 9.93 5.91 -3.54
C LEU A 327 10.49 4.83 -4.48
N SER A 328 10.36 4.99 -5.81
CA SER A 328 10.92 4.03 -6.79
C SER A 328 12.44 3.96 -6.84
N ARG A 329 13.16 4.89 -6.21
CA ARG A 329 14.64 4.91 -6.14
C ARG A 329 15.20 4.39 -4.82
N ARG A 330 14.36 4.13 -3.82
CA ARG A 330 14.84 3.59 -2.55
C ARG A 330 15.41 2.18 -2.75
N ALA A 331 16.46 1.86 -1.99
CA ALA A 331 17.08 0.54 -2.00
C ALA A 331 16.12 -0.57 -1.57
N ASP A 332 15.16 -0.25 -0.71
CA ASP A 332 14.11 -1.16 -0.23
C ASP A 332 12.85 -1.16 -1.10
N PHE A 333 12.87 -0.56 -2.30
CA PHE A 333 11.70 -0.61 -3.21
C PHE A 333 11.56 -2.00 -3.86
N ILE A 334 12.67 -2.52 -4.39
CA ILE A 334 12.83 -3.92 -4.80
C ILE A 334 14.06 -4.45 -4.06
N ASN A 335 13.81 -5.11 -2.93
CA ASN A 335 14.89 -5.56 -2.06
C ASN A 335 15.76 -6.61 -2.77
N THR A 336 17.07 -6.49 -2.59
CA THR A 336 17.96 -7.63 -2.80
C THR A 336 17.58 -8.73 -1.80
N PRO A 337 17.32 -9.97 -2.25
CA PRO A 337 16.91 -11.04 -1.35
C PRO A 337 17.93 -11.28 -0.23
N TYR A 338 17.46 -11.28 1.02
CA TYR A 338 18.26 -11.58 2.20
C TYR A 338 18.24 -13.08 2.53
N THR A 339 17.14 -13.76 2.24
CA THR A 339 16.93 -15.19 2.49
C THR A 339 16.34 -15.90 1.27
N THR A 340 16.07 -17.20 1.41
CA THR A 340 15.35 -17.99 0.40
C THR A 340 13.85 -17.69 0.34
N ALA A 341 13.30 -17.00 1.34
CA ALA A 341 11.89 -16.63 1.46
C ALA A 341 11.58 -15.29 0.77
N VAL A 342 12.07 -15.11 -0.46
CA VAL A 342 12.01 -13.83 -1.21
C VAL A 342 10.58 -13.29 -1.29
N GLY A 343 9.60 -14.16 -1.53
CA GLY A 343 8.19 -13.75 -1.62
C GLY A 343 7.66 -13.13 -0.33
N ARG A 344 8.10 -13.66 0.83
CA ARG A 344 7.74 -13.13 2.15
C ARG A 344 8.49 -11.85 2.47
N GLU A 345 9.78 -11.77 2.15
CA GLU A 345 10.57 -10.57 2.31
C GLU A 345 10.00 -9.40 1.52
N MET A 346 9.57 -9.63 0.27
CA MET A 346 8.93 -8.58 -0.52
C MET A 346 7.69 -8.02 0.18
N ALA A 347 6.87 -8.85 0.81
CA ALA A 347 5.69 -8.39 1.52
C ALA A 347 6.00 -7.63 2.81
N LEU A 348 7.04 -8.04 3.55
CA LEU A 348 7.32 -7.54 4.90
C LEU A 348 8.43 -6.47 4.97
N LEU A 349 9.34 -6.43 4.00
CA LEU A 349 10.53 -5.59 4.05
C LEU A 349 10.56 -4.53 2.96
N SER A 350 9.82 -4.71 1.84
CA SER A 350 9.84 -3.69 0.79
C SER A 350 9.03 -2.46 1.19
N SER A 351 9.46 -1.28 0.72
CA SER A 351 8.84 0.01 1.01
C SER A 351 7.40 0.13 0.50
N VAL A 352 7.01 -0.71 -0.46
CA VAL A 352 5.65 -0.79 -0.98
C VAL A 352 4.88 -1.94 -0.33
N GLY A 353 5.53 -3.09 -0.13
CA GLY A 353 4.87 -4.30 0.33
C GLY A 353 4.32 -4.20 1.74
N GLN A 354 5.04 -3.51 2.62
CA GLN A 354 4.67 -3.32 4.02
C GLN A 354 3.28 -2.68 4.22
N TRP A 355 2.80 -1.92 3.23
CA TRP A 355 1.49 -1.28 3.27
C TRP A 355 0.35 -2.27 3.01
N PHE A 356 0.58 -3.42 2.38
CA PHE A 356 -0.47 -4.35 1.97
C PHE A 356 -0.73 -5.48 2.99
N ASP A 357 0.13 -5.65 3.99
CA ASP A 357 -0.03 -6.69 5.00
C ASP A 357 -0.91 -6.21 6.17
N PHE A 358 -2.18 -6.65 6.18
CA PHE A 358 -3.17 -6.33 7.22
C PHE A 358 -3.42 -7.49 8.20
N ASP A 359 -2.89 -8.68 7.91
CA ASP A 359 -3.20 -9.89 8.68
C ASP A 359 -2.64 -9.80 10.11
N SER A 360 -1.71 -8.89 10.37
CA SER A 360 -1.07 -8.70 11.67
C SER A 360 -1.60 -7.49 12.46
N ILE A 361 -2.75 -6.90 12.09
CA ILE A 361 -3.31 -5.76 12.83
C ILE A 361 -3.93 -6.26 14.14
N GLU A 362 -3.19 -6.11 15.25
CA GLU A 362 -3.59 -6.59 16.59
C GLU A 362 -4.96 -6.07 17.00
N GLU A 363 -5.27 -4.80 16.69
CA GLU A 363 -6.59 -4.19 16.99
C GLU A 363 -7.77 -4.93 16.35
N THR A 364 -7.55 -5.55 15.17
CA THR A 364 -8.60 -6.29 14.47
C THR A 364 -8.75 -7.70 15.04
N HIS A 365 -7.64 -8.35 15.40
CA HIS A 365 -7.66 -9.66 16.06
C HIS A 365 -8.33 -9.57 17.41
N GLU A 366 -7.92 -8.63 18.25
CA GLU A 366 -8.47 -8.46 19.58
C GLU A 366 -9.95 -8.12 19.54
N PHE A 367 -10.38 -7.23 18.63
CA PHE A 367 -11.80 -6.93 18.45
C PHE A 367 -12.61 -8.22 18.23
N VAL A 368 -12.15 -9.13 17.38
CA VAL A 368 -12.83 -10.41 17.14
C VAL A 368 -12.74 -11.33 18.36
N GLU A 369 -11.60 -11.39 19.04
CA GLU A 369 -11.42 -12.16 20.27
C GLU A 369 -12.36 -11.71 21.39
N GLU A 370 -12.53 -10.41 21.62
CA GLU A 370 -13.47 -9.84 22.59
C GLU A 370 -14.91 -10.24 22.25
N GLN A 371 -15.30 -10.17 20.97
CA GLN A 371 -16.65 -10.59 20.55
C GLN A 371 -16.93 -12.06 20.83
N LEU A 372 -15.90 -12.91 20.74
CA LEU A 372 -15.98 -14.34 21.05
C LEU A 372 -16.03 -14.62 22.56
N GLN A 373 -15.31 -13.85 23.39
CA GLN A 373 -15.32 -14.01 24.85
C GLN A 373 -16.68 -13.66 25.47
N HIS A 374 -17.41 -12.71 24.88
CA HIS A 374 -18.76 -12.33 25.32
C HIS A 374 -19.87 -13.31 24.89
N SER A 375 -19.54 -14.54 24.46
CA SER A 375 -20.53 -15.56 24.08
C SER A 375 -20.23 -16.92 24.70
N GLU A 376 -21.11 -17.41 25.57
CA GLU A 376 -21.07 -18.80 26.09
C GLU A 376 -21.65 -19.82 25.09
N GLU A 377 -22.46 -19.34 24.13
CA GLU A 377 -23.05 -20.12 23.04
C GLU A 377 -22.50 -19.71 21.67
N SER A 378 -22.60 -20.59 20.66
CA SER A 378 -22.16 -20.29 19.30
C SER A 378 -22.79 -19.00 18.79
N MET A 379 -21.95 -18.03 18.37
CA MET A 379 -22.38 -16.74 17.83
C MET A 379 -23.46 -16.90 16.75
N SER A 380 -24.59 -16.21 16.92
CA SER A 380 -25.67 -16.20 15.93
C SER A 380 -25.20 -15.60 14.61
N GLU A 381 -25.81 -16.03 13.50
CA GLU A 381 -25.46 -15.57 12.15
C GLU A 381 -25.60 -14.03 12.00
N SER A 382 -26.66 -13.47 12.59
CA SER A 382 -26.89 -12.02 12.58
C SER A 382 -25.81 -11.24 13.33
N ARG A 383 -25.31 -11.77 14.45
CA ARG A 383 -24.23 -11.13 15.22
C ARG A 383 -22.90 -11.26 14.48
N LYS A 384 -22.61 -12.41 13.88
CA LYS A 384 -21.42 -12.59 13.03
C LYS A 384 -21.37 -11.57 11.90
N GLU A 385 -22.49 -11.34 11.20
CA GLU A 385 -22.51 -10.38 10.09
C GLU A 385 -22.23 -8.94 10.55
N VAL A 386 -22.64 -8.54 11.77
CA VAL A 386 -22.28 -7.23 12.33
C VAL A 386 -20.77 -7.14 12.58
N VAL A 387 -20.17 -8.17 13.18
CA VAL A 387 -18.72 -8.24 13.41
C VAL A 387 -17.96 -8.20 12.08
N TYR A 388 -18.40 -9.00 11.10
CA TYR A 388 -17.79 -9.05 9.78
C TYR A 388 -17.88 -7.72 9.06
N LYS A 389 -19.02 -7.02 9.16
CA LYS A 389 -19.16 -5.70 8.57
C LYS A 389 -18.13 -4.71 9.13
N ILE A 390 -17.93 -4.68 10.45
CA ILE A 390 -16.94 -3.79 11.08
C ILE A 390 -15.52 -4.11 10.61
N VAL A 391 -15.16 -5.40 10.55
CA VAL A 391 -13.86 -5.84 10.04
C VAL A 391 -13.69 -5.44 8.57
N ARG A 392 -14.69 -5.67 7.72
CA ARG A 392 -14.68 -5.29 6.30
C ARG A 392 -14.54 -3.78 6.10
N ASP A 393 -15.28 -2.97 6.84
CA ASP A 393 -15.23 -1.50 6.75
C ASP A 393 -13.82 -0.96 7.10
N ARG A 394 -13.17 -1.55 8.12
CA ARG A 394 -11.76 -1.27 8.47
C ARG A 394 -10.80 -1.65 7.34
N LEU A 395 -10.95 -2.87 6.81
CA LEU A 395 -10.12 -3.35 5.70
C LEU A 395 -10.30 -2.50 4.44
N ASP A 396 -11.52 -2.12 4.09
CA ASP A 396 -11.83 -1.32 2.90
C ASP A 396 -11.19 0.09 3.00
N THR A 397 -11.20 0.69 4.18
CA THR A 397 -10.49 1.96 4.43
C THR A 397 -8.99 1.82 4.17
N CYS A 398 -8.38 0.73 4.63
CA CYS A 398 -6.95 0.47 4.40
C CYS A 398 -6.65 0.17 2.92
N ARG A 399 -7.47 -0.68 2.27
CA ARG A 399 -7.35 -0.99 0.84
C ARG A 399 -7.48 0.24 -0.04
N TYR A 400 -8.35 1.18 0.33
CA TYR A 400 -8.51 2.45 -0.39
C TYR A 400 -7.19 3.23 -0.45
N HIS A 401 -6.49 3.35 0.67
CA HIS A 401 -5.21 4.04 0.73
C HIS A 401 -4.07 3.27 0.05
N CYS A 402 -4.00 1.94 0.20
CA CYS A 402 -3.04 1.11 -0.53
C CYS A 402 -3.21 1.24 -2.05
N CYS A 403 -4.46 1.22 -2.51
CA CYS A 403 -4.80 1.41 -3.92
C CYS A 403 -4.32 2.77 -4.41
N LYS A 404 -4.51 3.83 -3.62
CA LYS A 404 -3.99 5.18 -3.96
C LYS A 404 -2.47 5.21 -4.08
N ILE A 405 -1.73 4.59 -3.15
CA ILE A 405 -0.26 4.53 -3.19
C ILE A 405 0.21 3.87 -4.49
N LEU A 406 -0.21 2.63 -4.76
CA LEU A 406 0.23 1.89 -5.93
C LEU A 406 -0.28 2.50 -7.26
N LYS A 407 -1.51 3.01 -7.30
CA LYS A 407 -2.05 3.69 -8.49
C LYS A 407 -1.26 4.97 -8.81
N ASN A 408 -0.86 5.74 -7.81
CA ASN A 408 -0.06 6.95 -8.05
C ASN A 408 1.35 6.60 -8.57
N LEU A 409 1.96 5.54 -8.06
CA LEU A 409 3.20 4.97 -8.59
C LEU A 409 3.06 4.54 -10.08
N LEU A 410 2.00 3.80 -10.41
CA LEU A 410 1.76 3.29 -11.77
C LEU A 410 1.34 4.39 -12.76
N THR A 411 0.66 5.44 -12.30
CA THR A 411 0.24 6.55 -13.17
C THR A 411 1.35 7.56 -13.40
N ASN A 412 2.35 7.67 -12.51
CA ASN A 412 3.48 8.57 -12.66
C ASN A 412 4.54 8.03 -13.63
N ALA A 413 4.90 8.80 -14.65
CA ALA A 413 5.78 8.34 -15.72
C ALA A 413 7.17 7.89 -15.22
N LYS A 414 7.75 8.61 -14.25
CA LYS A 414 9.09 8.32 -13.71
C LYS A 414 9.16 7.06 -12.82
N SER A 415 8.03 6.61 -12.25
CA SER A 415 7.98 5.44 -11.36
C SER A 415 7.20 4.26 -11.93
N ARG A 416 6.52 4.42 -13.07
CA ARG A 416 5.63 3.40 -13.65
C ARG A 416 6.35 2.08 -13.92
N GLU A 417 7.48 2.14 -14.61
CA GLU A 417 8.24 0.95 -15.00
C GLU A 417 8.74 0.17 -13.78
N ALA A 418 9.26 0.88 -12.77
CA ALA A 418 9.67 0.29 -11.51
C ALA A 418 8.49 -0.36 -10.77
N ALA A 419 7.33 0.30 -10.73
CA ALA A 419 6.14 -0.22 -10.06
C ALA A 419 5.53 -1.43 -10.79
N ILE A 420 5.57 -1.47 -12.12
CA ILE A 420 5.19 -2.64 -12.91
C ILE A 420 6.17 -3.79 -12.61
N THR A 421 7.48 -3.52 -12.65
CA THR A 421 8.53 -4.50 -12.35
C THR A 421 8.38 -5.07 -10.94
N TYR A 422 8.16 -4.23 -9.94
CA TYR A 422 7.85 -4.63 -8.56
C TYR A 422 6.65 -5.58 -8.54
N SER A 423 5.57 -5.24 -9.25
CA SER A 423 4.35 -6.05 -9.28
C SER A 423 4.57 -7.42 -9.92
N TYR A 424 5.38 -7.51 -10.98
CA TYR A 424 5.80 -8.77 -11.57
C TYR A 424 6.69 -9.59 -10.63
N ASN A 425 7.62 -8.95 -9.91
CA ASN A 425 8.47 -9.62 -8.93
C ASN A 425 7.65 -10.20 -7.78
N VAL A 426 6.62 -9.48 -7.31
CA VAL A 426 5.66 -10.01 -6.31
C VAL A 426 5.04 -11.31 -6.79
N VAL A 427 4.59 -11.38 -8.04
CA VAL A 427 4.02 -12.61 -8.63
C VAL A 427 5.08 -13.69 -8.78
N LEU A 428 6.23 -13.36 -9.37
CA LEU A 428 7.31 -14.31 -9.69
C LEU A 428 7.83 -15.02 -8.44
N HIS A 429 8.10 -14.27 -7.36
CA HIS A 429 8.65 -14.84 -6.12
C HIS A 429 7.61 -15.55 -5.25
N ASN A 430 6.35 -15.56 -5.67
CA ASN A 430 5.24 -16.20 -4.96
C ASN A 430 4.47 -17.22 -5.81
N ILE A 431 5.02 -17.61 -6.95
CA ILE A 431 4.43 -18.60 -7.87
C ILE A 431 4.07 -19.92 -7.14
N ARG A 432 4.86 -20.28 -6.13
CA ARG A 432 4.68 -21.50 -5.32
C ARG A 432 3.37 -21.49 -4.53
N ARG A 433 2.72 -20.34 -4.35
CA ARG A 433 1.37 -20.25 -3.74
C ARG A 433 0.32 -21.02 -4.53
N GLY A 434 0.51 -21.21 -5.84
CA GLY A 434 -0.38 -22.03 -6.67
C GLY A 434 -0.35 -23.51 -6.32
N ASN A 435 0.76 -24.01 -5.77
CA ASN A 435 0.94 -25.43 -5.45
C ASN A 435 -0.07 -25.94 -4.40
N ILE A 436 -0.38 -27.24 -4.42
CA ILE A 436 -1.26 -27.85 -3.42
C ILE A 436 -0.62 -27.83 -2.03
N MET A 437 0.68 -28.10 -1.97
CA MET A 437 1.48 -28.03 -0.74
C MET A 437 2.37 -26.80 -0.83
N VAL A 438 2.03 -25.78 -0.06
CA VAL A 438 2.78 -24.52 0.01
C VAL A 438 3.47 -24.45 1.36
N GLU A 439 4.75 -24.10 1.34
CA GLU A 439 5.46 -23.72 2.56
C GLU A 439 5.17 -22.24 2.86
N HIS A 440 4.18 -21.99 3.71
CA HIS A 440 3.65 -20.65 3.98
C HIS A 440 4.70 -19.66 4.49
N MET A 441 5.78 -20.15 5.10
CA MET A 441 6.84 -19.29 5.61
C MET A 441 7.73 -18.70 4.51
N THR A 442 7.68 -19.25 3.29
CA THR A 442 8.52 -18.82 2.15
C THR A 442 7.82 -17.85 1.20
N THR A 443 6.49 -17.75 1.31
CA THR A 443 5.64 -16.92 0.44
C THR A 443 5.05 -15.75 1.23
N ALA A 444 4.62 -14.70 0.53
CA ALA A 444 3.86 -13.62 1.15
C ALA A 444 2.58 -14.13 1.81
N PRO A 445 2.10 -13.47 2.88
CA PRO A 445 0.83 -13.78 3.53
C PRO A 445 -0.38 -13.71 2.59
N ASP A 446 -1.47 -14.40 2.95
CA ASP A 446 -2.72 -14.40 2.17
C ASP A 446 -3.37 -13.01 2.15
N GLY A 447 -3.39 -12.30 3.27
CA GLY A 447 -3.90 -10.94 3.37
C GLY A 447 -3.18 -9.99 2.44
N PHE A 448 -1.84 -10.03 2.43
CA PHE A 448 -1.01 -9.27 1.48
C PHE A 448 -1.51 -9.46 0.04
N PHE A 449 -1.63 -10.72 -0.41
CA PHE A 449 -2.06 -11.01 -1.77
C PHE A 449 -3.47 -10.56 -2.08
N LEU A 450 -4.38 -10.69 -1.12
CA LEU A 450 -5.78 -10.28 -1.30
C LEU A 450 -5.94 -8.76 -1.36
N ASN A 451 -5.17 -8.03 -0.56
CA ASN A 451 -5.15 -6.56 -0.58
C ASN A 451 -4.49 -6.03 -1.85
N PHE A 452 -3.44 -6.72 -2.32
CA PHE A 452 -2.80 -6.43 -3.60
C PHE A 452 -3.77 -6.70 -4.77
N LEU A 453 -4.46 -7.84 -4.75
CA LEU A 453 -5.51 -8.19 -5.72
C LEU A 453 -6.61 -7.13 -5.78
N TYR A 454 -7.10 -6.68 -4.62
CA TYR A 454 -8.12 -5.65 -4.56
C TYR A 454 -7.69 -4.39 -5.32
N THR A 455 -6.44 -3.96 -5.17
CA THR A 455 -5.90 -2.81 -5.91
C THR A 455 -5.88 -3.05 -7.41
N PHE A 456 -5.48 -4.24 -7.85
CA PHE A 456 -5.47 -4.60 -9.27
C PHE A 456 -6.88 -4.73 -9.86
N TYR A 457 -7.89 -5.17 -9.10
CA TYR A 457 -9.28 -5.06 -9.54
C TYR A 457 -9.70 -3.61 -9.78
N GLN A 458 -9.36 -2.69 -8.86
CA GLN A 458 -9.67 -1.27 -9.04
C GLN A 458 -8.97 -0.63 -10.25
N LEU A 459 -7.76 -1.07 -10.57
CA LEU A 459 -7.04 -0.64 -11.77
C LEU A 459 -7.66 -1.23 -13.04
N SER A 460 -8.01 -2.51 -13.00
CA SER A 460 -8.59 -3.26 -14.11
C SER A 460 -10.01 -2.84 -14.48
N HIS A 461 -10.79 -2.26 -13.56
CA HIS A 461 -12.09 -1.65 -13.89
C HIS A 461 -12.00 -0.58 -15.00
N LYS A 462 -10.83 0.04 -15.20
CA LYS A 462 -10.61 1.06 -16.24
C LYS A 462 -10.03 0.48 -17.54
N VAL A 463 -9.71 -0.81 -17.56
CA VAL A 463 -9.13 -1.48 -18.73
C VAL A 463 -10.25 -1.85 -19.69
N ILE A 464 -10.12 -1.42 -20.93
CA ILE A 464 -11.06 -1.72 -22.01
C ILE A 464 -10.56 -2.98 -22.72
N LEU A 465 -11.40 -4.03 -22.80
CA LEU A 465 -11.07 -5.34 -23.38
C LEU A 465 -10.47 -5.25 -24.79
N ASP A 466 -10.97 -4.34 -25.63
CA ASP A 466 -10.49 -4.16 -27.01
C ASP A 466 -9.04 -3.67 -27.06
N LYS A 467 -8.60 -2.91 -26.06
CA LYS A 467 -7.24 -2.36 -25.96
C LYS A 467 -6.22 -3.37 -25.45
N ILE A 468 -6.67 -4.53 -24.96
CA ILE A 468 -5.80 -5.61 -24.50
C ILE A 468 -5.29 -6.37 -25.71
N ASP A 469 -3.97 -6.43 -25.83
CA ASP A 469 -3.28 -7.22 -26.86
C ASP A 469 -3.42 -8.72 -26.55
N PRO A 470 -4.10 -9.51 -27.40
CA PRO A 470 -4.25 -10.95 -27.21
C PRO A 470 -2.93 -11.72 -27.27
N MET A 471 -1.93 -11.22 -28.01
CA MET A 471 -0.65 -11.89 -28.22
C MET A 471 0.39 -11.57 -27.14
N PHE A 472 0.04 -10.73 -26.18
CA PHE A 472 0.99 -10.22 -25.18
C PHE A 472 1.71 -11.33 -24.39
N ILE A 473 1.07 -12.47 -24.13
CA ILE A 473 1.72 -13.59 -23.43
C ILE A 473 2.91 -14.19 -24.19
N LEU A 474 2.94 -14.03 -25.52
CA LEU A 474 4.03 -14.45 -26.41
C LEU A 474 5.00 -13.31 -26.73
N HIS A 475 4.66 -12.08 -26.34
CA HIS A 475 5.43 -10.89 -26.66
C HIS A 475 6.84 -10.95 -26.03
N PRO A 476 7.92 -10.55 -26.74
CA PRO A 476 9.29 -10.62 -26.22
C PRO A 476 9.54 -9.82 -24.93
N LYS A 477 8.92 -8.64 -24.81
CA LYS A 477 8.91 -7.82 -23.59
C LYS A 477 7.94 -8.29 -22.50
N CYS A 478 7.17 -9.36 -22.71
CA CYS A 478 6.41 -9.96 -21.64
C CYS A 478 7.38 -10.52 -20.61
N ARG A 479 7.30 -10.04 -19.36
CA ARG A 479 8.13 -10.56 -18.27
C ARG A 479 7.68 -11.98 -17.99
N LYS A 480 8.38 -12.97 -18.57
CA LYS A 480 8.02 -14.38 -18.48
C LYS A 480 8.01 -14.82 -17.02
N ILE A 481 6.82 -15.07 -16.51
CA ILE A 481 6.65 -15.67 -15.21
C ILE A 481 6.89 -17.17 -15.42
N SER A 482 8.02 -17.67 -14.90
CA SER A 482 8.47 -19.04 -15.12
C SER A 482 7.63 -20.03 -14.28
N SER A 483 6.33 -20.08 -14.52
CA SER A 483 5.48 -21.13 -13.96
C SER A 483 5.54 -22.34 -14.89
N ARG A 484 5.66 -23.54 -14.32
CA ARG A 484 5.53 -24.81 -15.06
C ARG A 484 4.06 -25.11 -15.38
N GLU A 485 3.29 -24.08 -15.75
CA GLU A 485 1.87 -24.25 -16.04
C GLU A 485 1.74 -24.93 -17.38
N CYS A 486 0.88 -25.95 -17.43
CA CYS A 486 0.52 -26.59 -18.67
C CYS A 486 -0.21 -25.58 -19.56
N ALA A 487 0.09 -25.58 -20.86
CA ALA A 487 -0.71 -24.86 -21.84
C ALA A 487 -1.95 -25.70 -22.19
N ILE A 488 -3.05 -25.03 -22.56
CA ILE A 488 -4.36 -25.65 -22.85
C ILE A 488 -4.24 -26.87 -23.77
N ASN A 489 -3.45 -26.75 -24.85
CA ASN A 489 -3.27 -27.83 -25.81
C ASN A 489 -2.01 -27.67 -26.66
N MET A 490 -0.89 -27.42 -25.98
CA MET A 490 0.42 -27.34 -26.61
C MET A 490 1.49 -27.82 -25.63
N SER A 491 2.42 -28.64 -26.11
CA SER A 491 3.61 -29.01 -25.34
C SER A 491 4.61 -27.85 -25.29
N GLU A 492 5.55 -27.90 -24.35
CA GLU A 492 6.61 -26.88 -24.24
C GLU A 492 7.48 -26.82 -25.51
N GLU A 493 7.76 -27.96 -26.15
CA GLU A 493 8.51 -28.04 -27.41
C GLU A 493 7.74 -27.41 -28.58
N GLU A 494 6.44 -27.72 -28.71
CA GLU A 494 5.57 -27.13 -29.73
C GLU A 494 5.42 -25.62 -29.52
N LEU A 495 5.31 -25.17 -28.27
CA LEU A 495 5.20 -23.75 -27.91
C LEU A 495 6.48 -23.00 -28.28
N ASN A 496 7.65 -23.55 -27.94
CA ASN A 496 8.92 -22.94 -28.33
C ASN A 496 9.09 -22.89 -29.85
N THR A 497 8.67 -23.94 -30.56
CA THR A 497 8.68 -23.97 -32.03
C THR A 497 7.74 -22.92 -32.62
N TYR A 498 6.53 -22.78 -32.06
CA TYR A 498 5.56 -21.78 -32.47
C TYR A 498 6.10 -20.35 -32.24
N ILE A 499 6.68 -20.07 -31.07
CA ILE A 499 7.31 -18.79 -30.75
C ILE A 499 8.46 -18.47 -31.70
N ASN A 500 9.31 -19.44 -32.04
CA ASN A 500 10.43 -19.23 -32.96
C ASN A 500 9.99 -18.96 -34.40
N ASN A 501 8.80 -19.45 -34.79
CA ASN A 501 8.23 -19.26 -36.12
C ASN A 501 7.31 -18.04 -36.23
N LEU A 502 7.07 -17.31 -35.14
CA LEU A 502 6.23 -16.11 -35.14
C LEU A 502 6.99 -14.93 -35.76
N HIS A 503 6.56 -14.52 -36.94
CA HIS A 503 7.04 -13.32 -37.64
C HIS A 503 6.07 -12.15 -37.46
N GLU A 504 5.84 -11.76 -36.20
CA GLU A 504 4.95 -10.65 -35.84
C GLU A 504 5.72 -9.33 -35.63
N GLU A 505 5.12 -8.22 -36.06
CA GLU A 505 5.61 -6.88 -35.72
C GLU A 505 5.12 -6.48 -34.33
N TRP A 506 6.02 -6.55 -33.34
CA TRP A 506 5.69 -6.28 -31.95
C TRP A 506 5.64 -4.77 -31.66
N SER A 507 4.46 -4.30 -31.22
CA SER A 507 4.32 -2.96 -30.65
C SER A 507 4.62 -2.95 -29.15
N ASP A 508 5.12 -1.84 -28.62
CA ASP A 508 5.38 -1.73 -27.18
C ASP A 508 4.13 -2.02 -26.33
N PRO A 509 4.24 -2.92 -25.32
CA PRO A 509 3.11 -3.25 -24.48
C PRO A 509 2.53 -2.03 -23.78
N LYS A 510 1.21 -1.88 -23.87
CA LYS A 510 0.48 -0.84 -23.15
C LYS A 510 0.28 -1.30 -21.71
N PHE A 511 0.34 -0.35 -20.77
CA PHE A 511 0.03 -0.60 -19.37
C PHE A 511 -1.33 -1.28 -19.15
N SER A 512 -2.35 -0.98 -19.98
CA SER A 512 -3.65 -1.65 -19.89
C SER A 512 -3.56 -3.17 -20.10
N THR A 513 -2.71 -3.59 -21.02
CA THR A 513 -2.44 -5.01 -21.28
C THR A 513 -1.70 -5.62 -20.10
N GLU A 514 -0.58 -5.02 -19.68
CA GLU A 514 0.19 -5.51 -18.53
C GLU A 514 -0.65 -5.60 -17.25
N CYS A 515 -1.49 -4.59 -16.99
CA CYS A 515 -2.39 -4.55 -15.84
C CYS A 515 -3.40 -5.71 -15.85
N PHE A 516 -3.97 -6.02 -17.02
CA PHE A 516 -4.89 -7.16 -17.15
C PHE A 516 -4.17 -8.48 -16.83
N PHE A 517 -3.03 -8.75 -17.47
CA PHE A 517 -2.29 -10.00 -17.24
C PHE A 517 -1.77 -10.10 -15.80
N LEU A 518 -1.23 -9.02 -15.23
CA LEU A 518 -0.88 -8.97 -13.80
C LEU A 518 -2.08 -9.30 -12.91
N THR A 519 -3.25 -8.75 -13.20
CA THR A 519 -4.46 -9.06 -12.42
C THR A 519 -4.83 -10.54 -12.50
N VAL A 520 -4.73 -11.16 -13.68
CA VAL A 520 -4.95 -12.61 -13.86
C VAL A 520 -3.98 -13.42 -12.99
N TYR A 521 -2.68 -13.12 -13.02
CA TYR A 521 -1.70 -13.83 -12.21
C TYR A 521 -1.88 -13.59 -10.69
N ILE A 522 -2.18 -12.36 -10.28
CA ILE A 522 -2.41 -12.04 -8.87
C ILE A 522 -3.68 -12.74 -8.36
N GLN A 523 -4.73 -12.80 -9.18
CA GLN A 523 -5.97 -13.53 -8.86
C GLN A 523 -5.67 -15.01 -8.62
N HIS A 524 -4.91 -15.64 -9.52
CA HIS A 524 -4.47 -17.03 -9.43
C HIS A 524 -3.74 -17.32 -8.11
N LEU A 525 -2.81 -16.45 -7.72
CA LEU A 525 -2.01 -16.61 -6.49
C LEU A 525 -2.69 -16.14 -5.19
N SER A 526 -3.86 -15.51 -5.30
CA SER A 526 -4.60 -14.94 -4.17
C SER A 526 -5.83 -15.78 -3.81
N LEU A 527 -6.81 -15.88 -4.71
CA LEU A 527 -8.14 -16.40 -4.36
C LEU A 527 -8.15 -17.91 -4.24
N VAL A 528 -7.73 -18.64 -5.27
CA VAL A 528 -7.74 -20.10 -5.28
C VAL A 528 -6.96 -20.69 -4.10
N PRO A 529 -5.68 -20.32 -3.84
CA PRO A 529 -4.97 -20.79 -2.66
C PRO A 529 -5.58 -20.27 -1.35
N GLY A 530 -6.06 -19.03 -1.31
CA GLY A 530 -6.69 -18.45 -0.12
C GLY A 530 -7.97 -19.19 0.31
N LEU A 531 -8.83 -19.57 -0.64
CA LEU A 531 -10.04 -20.34 -0.38
C LEU A 531 -9.73 -21.78 0.03
N ARG A 532 -8.67 -22.40 -0.53
CA ARG A 532 -8.17 -23.71 -0.06
C ARG A 532 -7.70 -23.62 1.39
N MET A 533 -6.98 -22.55 1.72
CA MET A 533 -6.51 -22.29 3.08
C MET A 533 -7.69 -22.06 4.04
N HIS A 534 -8.69 -21.27 3.66
CA HIS A 534 -9.90 -21.06 4.43
C HIS A 534 -10.60 -22.40 4.79
N LYS A 535 -10.78 -23.30 3.81
CA LYS A 535 -11.33 -24.65 4.05
C LYS A 535 -10.44 -25.50 4.97
N ARG A 536 -9.11 -25.33 4.92
CA ARG A 536 -8.18 -25.99 5.84
C ARG A 536 -8.34 -25.45 7.27
N ARG A 537 -8.42 -24.14 7.46
CA ARG A 537 -8.65 -23.50 8.77
C ARG A 537 -9.93 -24.02 9.44
N LEU A 538 -11.02 -24.16 8.68
CA LEU A 538 -12.27 -24.75 9.21
C LEU A 538 -12.07 -26.18 9.70
N ARG A 539 -11.39 -27.03 8.94
CA ARG A 539 -11.11 -28.42 9.33
C ARG A 539 -10.25 -28.48 10.60
N ASN A 540 -9.21 -27.65 10.66
CA ASN A 540 -8.31 -27.58 11.81
C ASN A 540 -9.03 -27.08 13.07
N LEU A 541 -9.90 -26.08 12.94
CA LEU A 541 -10.77 -25.61 14.03
C LEU A 541 -11.68 -26.73 14.54
N GLN A 542 -12.36 -27.44 13.64
CA GLN A 542 -13.25 -28.55 14.01
C GLN A 542 -12.49 -29.69 14.70
N GLU A 543 -11.27 -30.00 14.26
CA GLU A 543 -10.41 -31.00 14.90
C GLU A 543 -9.96 -30.55 16.30
N ALA A 544 -9.52 -29.30 16.46
CA ALA A 544 -9.13 -28.74 17.74
C ALA A 544 -10.30 -28.72 18.74
N GLN A 545 -11.51 -28.35 18.29
CA GLN A 545 -12.74 -28.41 19.11
C GLN A 545 -13.08 -29.84 19.54
N ARG A 546 -12.91 -30.84 18.67
CA ARG A 546 -13.10 -32.26 19.02
C ARG A 546 -12.08 -32.72 20.07
N LEU A 547 -10.82 -32.32 19.93
CA LEU A 547 -9.77 -32.63 20.92
C LEU A 547 -10.10 -32.01 22.28
N LEU A 548 -10.52 -30.74 22.32
CA LEU A 548 -10.96 -30.07 23.54
C LEU A 548 -12.10 -30.82 24.23
N ALA A 549 -13.12 -31.24 23.47
CA ALA A 549 -14.24 -32.01 24.00
C ALA A 549 -13.80 -33.37 24.58
N GLN A 550 -12.86 -34.06 23.93
CA GLN A 550 -12.32 -35.33 24.41
C GLN A 550 -11.50 -35.16 25.71
N VAL A 551 -10.68 -34.11 25.80
CA VAL A 551 -9.88 -33.83 27.01
C VAL A 551 -10.80 -33.48 28.19
N ARG A 552 -11.83 -32.65 27.98
CA ARG A 552 -12.84 -32.33 29.00
C ARG A 552 -13.63 -33.57 29.45
N ALA A 553 -14.03 -34.44 28.53
CA ALA A 553 -14.73 -35.68 28.86
C ALA A 553 -13.86 -36.63 29.70
N LYS A 554 -12.59 -36.84 29.30
CA LYS A 554 -11.64 -37.68 30.06
C LYS A 554 -11.43 -37.16 31.48
N ARG A 555 -11.31 -35.84 31.65
CA ARG A 555 -11.22 -35.21 32.98
C ARG A 555 -12.42 -35.54 33.85
N ASN A 556 -13.64 -35.43 33.32
CA ASN A 556 -14.87 -35.70 34.09
C ASN A 556 -15.04 -37.19 34.48
N THR A 557 -14.33 -38.10 33.81
CA THR A 557 -14.39 -39.55 34.09
C THR A 557 -13.34 -40.04 35.08
N VAL A 558 -12.31 -39.25 35.42
CA VAL A 558 -11.29 -39.65 36.41
C VAL A 558 -11.85 -39.41 37.82
N PRO A 559 -11.98 -40.43 38.69
CA PRO A 559 -12.49 -40.25 40.04
C PRO A 559 -11.54 -39.39 40.89
N ASN A 560 -12.09 -38.39 41.60
CA ASN A 560 -11.39 -37.43 42.49
C ASN A 560 -10.61 -38.05 43.67
N THR A 561 -10.53 -39.37 43.78
CA THR A 561 -10.03 -40.07 44.96
C THR A 561 -8.55 -40.46 44.92
N SER A 562 -7.81 -40.15 43.84
CA SER A 562 -6.40 -40.58 43.70
C SER A 562 -5.46 -39.63 42.93
N SER A 563 -5.89 -38.43 42.55
CA SER A 563 -5.07 -37.46 41.80
C SER A 563 -4.36 -36.48 42.75
N SER A 564 -3.03 -36.32 42.61
CA SER A 564 -2.29 -35.26 43.28
C SER A 564 -2.77 -33.88 42.81
N GLU A 565 -2.64 -32.86 43.66
CA GLU A 565 -2.94 -31.47 43.31
C GLU A 565 -2.16 -31.00 42.07
N GLU A 566 -0.92 -31.46 41.92
CA GLU A 566 -0.07 -31.24 40.74
C GLU A 566 -0.67 -31.81 39.46
N ALA A 567 -1.26 -33.01 39.50
CA ALA A 567 -1.88 -33.64 38.34
C ALA A 567 -3.16 -32.91 37.91
N GLU A 568 -3.93 -32.39 38.88
CA GLU A 568 -5.13 -31.59 38.60
C GLU A 568 -4.76 -30.22 38.00
N ASN A 569 -3.72 -29.57 38.54
CA ASN A 569 -3.21 -28.30 38.02
C ASN A 569 -2.63 -28.46 36.60
N HIS A 570 -1.90 -29.55 36.34
CA HIS A 570 -1.40 -29.87 35.00
C HIS A 570 -2.55 -30.12 34.00
N ALA A 571 -3.60 -30.85 34.40
CA ALA A 571 -4.77 -31.07 33.55
C ALA A 571 -5.56 -29.77 33.27
N LYS A 572 -5.69 -28.88 34.26
CA LYS A 572 -6.26 -27.52 34.09
C LYS A 572 -5.43 -26.69 33.10
N SER A 573 -4.11 -26.74 33.22
CA SER A 573 -3.19 -26.03 32.32
C SER A 573 -3.33 -26.50 30.87
N ILE A 574 -3.36 -27.82 30.62
CA ILE A 574 -3.55 -28.38 29.27
C ILE A 574 -4.90 -27.96 28.66
N VAL A 575 -5.98 -27.97 29.44
CA VAL A 575 -7.29 -27.52 28.96
C VAL A 575 -7.27 -26.05 28.57
N SER A 576 -6.69 -25.19 29.43
CA SER A 576 -6.54 -23.75 29.17
C SER A 576 -5.69 -23.46 27.92
N GLU A 577 -4.62 -24.23 27.71
CA GLU A 577 -3.77 -24.11 26.52
C GLU A 577 -4.54 -24.47 25.24
N ILE A 578 -5.28 -25.59 25.25
CA ILE A 578 -6.12 -26.00 24.11
C ILE A 578 -7.25 -25.00 23.86
N GLU A 579 -7.86 -24.44 24.90
CA GLU A 579 -8.87 -23.37 24.79
C GLU A 579 -8.30 -22.13 24.10
N THR A 580 -7.09 -21.72 24.49
CA THR A 580 -6.37 -20.61 23.85
C THR A 580 -6.09 -20.90 22.37
N ILE A 581 -5.71 -22.13 22.03
CA ILE A 581 -5.51 -22.55 20.64
C ILE A 581 -6.82 -22.51 19.85
N VAL A 582 -7.90 -23.08 20.39
CA VAL A 582 -9.23 -23.08 19.75
C VAL A 582 -9.72 -21.65 19.53
N GLN A 583 -9.53 -20.76 20.50
CA GLN A 583 -9.88 -19.36 20.41
C GLN A 583 -9.14 -18.68 19.25
N GLY A 584 -7.81 -18.81 19.19
CA GLY A 584 -7.01 -18.24 18.09
C GLY A 584 -7.39 -18.78 16.71
N LEU A 585 -7.65 -20.09 16.61
CA LEU A 585 -8.13 -20.71 15.36
C LEU A 585 -9.52 -20.20 14.96
N CYS A 586 -10.40 -19.95 15.94
CA CYS A 586 -11.73 -19.39 15.71
C CYS A 586 -11.62 -17.95 15.18
N THR A 587 -10.78 -17.11 15.81
CA THR A 587 -10.49 -15.75 15.37
C THR A 587 -9.97 -15.73 13.93
N ALA A 588 -8.97 -16.53 13.61
CA ALA A 588 -8.41 -16.58 12.25
C ALA A 588 -9.39 -17.13 11.21
N TYR A 589 -10.26 -18.09 11.58
CA TYR A 589 -11.34 -18.54 10.72
C TYR A 589 -12.35 -17.42 10.45
N MET A 590 -12.79 -16.72 11.49
CA MET A 590 -13.74 -15.59 11.38
C MET A 590 -13.17 -14.44 10.54
N LEU A 591 -11.91 -14.06 10.75
CA LEU A 591 -11.25 -13.04 9.93
C LEU A 591 -11.13 -13.49 8.47
N SER A 592 -10.78 -14.76 8.24
CA SER A 592 -10.74 -15.33 6.90
C SER A 592 -12.12 -15.28 6.23
N GLU A 593 -13.17 -15.67 6.94
CA GLU A 593 -14.55 -15.65 6.45
C GLU A 593 -15.01 -14.23 6.15
N ALA A 594 -14.80 -13.29 7.07
CA ALA A 594 -15.11 -11.87 6.91
C ALA A 594 -14.47 -11.28 5.64
N THR A 595 -13.25 -11.73 5.31
CA THR A 595 -12.44 -11.18 4.24
C THR A 595 -12.72 -11.83 2.88
N PHE A 596 -12.74 -13.16 2.78
CA PHE A 596 -12.95 -13.88 1.51
C PHE A 596 -14.41 -13.85 1.05
N PHE A 597 -15.37 -13.71 1.99
CA PHE A 597 -16.79 -13.69 1.68
C PHE A 597 -17.38 -12.28 1.73
N ASP A 598 -16.52 -11.25 1.71
CA ASP A 598 -16.94 -9.86 1.57
C ASP A 598 -17.70 -9.67 0.25
N PRO A 599 -18.98 -9.23 0.30
CA PRO A 599 -19.77 -8.98 -0.91
C PRO A 599 -19.11 -8.00 -1.90
N ASN A 600 -18.35 -7.01 -1.43
CA ASN A 600 -17.67 -6.06 -2.31
C ASN A 600 -16.53 -6.72 -3.08
N LEU A 601 -15.68 -7.47 -2.38
CA LEU A 601 -14.66 -8.32 -3.01
C LEU A 601 -15.29 -9.26 -4.03
N LEU A 602 -16.32 -10.03 -3.65
CA LEU A 602 -16.95 -11.03 -4.52
C LEU A 602 -17.57 -10.42 -5.79
N ARG A 603 -18.10 -9.20 -5.71
CA ARG A 603 -18.55 -8.45 -6.90
C ARG A 603 -17.39 -8.10 -7.83
N ASN A 604 -16.25 -7.68 -7.28
CA ASN A 604 -15.05 -7.42 -8.08
C ASN A 604 -14.52 -8.72 -8.72
N VAL A 605 -14.53 -9.84 -7.98
CA VAL A 605 -14.19 -11.17 -8.51
C VAL A 605 -15.09 -11.52 -9.69
N LEU A 606 -16.43 -11.47 -9.51
CA LEU A 606 -17.37 -11.77 -10.57
C LEU A 606 -17.19 -10.86 -11.78
N THR A 607 -16.98 -9.55 -11.55
CA THR A 607 -16.73 -8.58 -12.63
C THR A 607 -15.47 -8.94 -13.41
N PHE A 608 -14.36 -9.26 -12.74
CA PHE A 608 -13.11 -9.59 -13.43
C PHE A 608 -13.15 -10.97 -14.09
N VAL A 609 -13.79 -11.97 -13.48
CA VAL A 609 -14.07 -13.29 -14.08
C VAL A 609 -14.80 -13.15 -15.42
N ASN A 610 -15.77 -12.24 -15.52
CA ASN A 610 -16.43 -11.94 -16.79
C ASN A 610 -15.48 -11.33 -17.83
N VAL A 611 -14.63 -10.39 -17.42
CA VAL A 611 -13.64 -9.76 -18.32
C VAL A 611 -12.63 -10.80 -18.80
N GLN A 612 -12.13 -11.65 -17.91
CA GLN A 612 -11.20 -12.73 -18.23
C GLN A 612 -11.84 -13.76 -19.17
N LEU A 613 -13.08 -14.19 -18.91
CA LEU A 613 -13.81 -15.07 -19.83
C LEU A 613 -14.01 -14.40 -21.20
N SER A 614 -14.39 -13.13 -21.23
CA SER A 614 -14.55 -12.38 -22.49
C SER A 614 -13.22 -12.24 -23.26
N PHE A 615 -12.09 -12.13 -22.56
CA PHE A 615 -10.76 -12.15 -23.17
C PHE A 615 -10.42 -13.52 -23.78
N ILE A 616 -10.71 -14.61 -23.06
CA ILE A 616 -10.54 -15.98 -23.56
C ILE A 616 -11.40 -16.17 -24.82
N MET A 617 -12.65 -15.67 -24.80
CA MET A 617 -13.53 -15.68 -25.97
C MET A 617 -12.98 -14.83 -27.12
N LYS A 618 -12.43 -13.64 -26.85
CA LYS A 618 -11.76 -12.81 -27.87
C LYS A 618 -10.65 -13.60 -28.57
N ILE A 619 -9.84 -14.36 -27.82
CA ILE A 619 -8.78 -15.22 -28.37
C ILE A 619 -9.38 -16.36 -29.20
N LEU A 620 -10.37 -17.08 -28.68
CA LEU A 620 -11.02 -18.18 -29.41
C LEU A 620 -11.60 -17.75 -30.76
N CYS A 621 -12.08 -16.51 -30.84
CA CYS A 621 -12.80 -15.97 -31.99
C CYS A 621 -11.92 -15.16 -32.96
N LEU A 622 -10.57 -15.11 -32.80
CA LEU A 622 -9.70 -14.25 -33.64
C LEU A 622 -9.77 -14.57 -35.14
N ASN A 623 -9.98 -15.83 -35.51
CA ASN A 623 -10.12 -16.25 -36.91
C ASN A 623 -11.52 -15.98 -37.49
N GLY A 624 -12.40 -15.30 -36.73
CA GLY A 624 -13.78 -15.05 -37.09
C GLY A 624 -14.77 -16.10 -36.55
N MET A 625 -16.04 -15.75 -36.64
CA MET A 625 -17.18 -16.56 -36.18
C MET A 625 -18.03 -17.01 -37.36
N ASP A 626 -18.42 -18.29 -37.38
CA ASP A 626 -19.50 -18.79 -38.22
C ASP A 626 -20.77 -18.88 -37.36
N GLY A 627 -21.60 -17.84 -37.44
CA GLY A 627 -22.71 -17.65 -36.52
C GLY A 627 -22.23 -17.47 -35.07
N LEU A 628 -22.42 -18.50 -34.26
CA LEU A 628 -22.07 -18.50 -32.82
C LEU A 628 -20.90 -19.42 -32.47
N THR A 629 -20.30 -20.11 -33.44
CA THR A 629 -19.13 -20.97 -33.23
C THR A 629 -17.89 -20.38 -33.89
N PRO A 630 -16.69 -20.51 -33.28
CA PRO A 630 -15.45 -20.14 -33.95
C PRO A 630 -15.26 -20.93 -35.25
N VAL A 631 -14.86 -20.25 -36.34
CA VAL A 631 -14.62 -20.91 -37.65
C VAL A 631 -13.47 -21.92 -37.55
N LYS A 632 -12.37 -21.49 -36.92
CA LYS A 632 -11.19 -22.31 -36.63
C LYS A 632 -10.54 -21.76 -35.37
N VAL A 633 -10.32 -22.60 -34.37
CA VAL A 633 -9.64 -22.18 -33.13
C VAL A 633 -8.19 -21.74 -33.45
N PRO A 634 -7.78 -20.51 -33.08
CA PRO A 634 -6.42 -20.03 -33.32
C PRO A 634 -5.38 -20.80 -32.51
N GLU A 635 -4.18 -20.95 -33.05
CA GLU A 635 -3.06 -21.61 -32.35
C GLU A 635 -2.72 -20.90 -31.03
N LEU A 636 -2.88 -19.56 -31.00
CA LEU A 636 -2.73 -18.74 -29.79
C LEU A 636 -3.61 -19.19 -28.62
N PHE A 637 -4.81 -19.72 -28.87
CA PHE A 637 -5.66 -20.23 -27.80
C PHE A 637 -4.98 -21.41 -27.08
N LYS A 638 -4.33 -22.30 -27.84
CA LYS A 638 -3.68 -23.50 -27.33
C LYS A 638 -2.45 -23.18 -26.48
N THR A 639 -1.84 -22.00 -26.67
CA THR A 639 -0.68 -21.53 -25.91
C THR A 639 -1.02 -20.96 -24.54
N LEU A 640 -2.30 -20.63 -24.29
CA LEU A 640 -2.70 -20.07 -23.00
C LEU A 640 -2.45 -21.08 -21.87
N PRO A 641 -1.96 -20.65 -20.70
CA PRO A 641 -1.89 -21.50 -19.52
C PRO A 641 -3.27 -22.00 -19.12
N GLU A 642 -3.35 -23.27 -18.69
CA GLU A 642 -4.60 -23.93 -18.27
C GLU A 642 -5.34 -23.13 -17.18
N PHE A 643 -4.59 -22.53 -16.24
CA PHE A 643 -5.17 -21.77 -15.13
C PHE A 643 -6.01 -20.56 -15.57
N PHE A 644 -5.80 -20.04 -16.79
CA PHE A 644 -6.64 -18.96 -17.33
C PHE A 644 -8.11 -19.35 -17.39
N VAL A 645 -8.39 -20.62 -17.73
CA VAL A 645 -9.75 -21.17 -17.76
C VAL A 645 -10.10 -21.78 -16.41
N GLU A 646 -9.17 -22.49 -15.79
CA GLU A 646 -9.39 -23.18 -14.51
C GLU A 646 -9.88 -22.24 -13.41
N ASP A 647 -9.17 -21.13 -13.19
CA ASP A 647 -9.51 -20.19 -12.11
C ASP A 647 -10.89 -19.56 -12.33
N VAL A 648 -11.24 -19.24 -13.59
CA VAL A 648 -12.57 -18.71 -13.93
C VAL A 648 -13.64 -19.72 -13.52
N MET A 649 -13.44 -21.00 -13.83
CA MET A 649 -14.41 -22.04 -13.46
C MET A 649 -14.47 -22.26 -11.95
N ASP A 650 -13.33 -22.36 -11.27
CA ASP A 650 -13.27 -22.56 -9.81
C ASP A 650 -13.93 -21.41 -9.05
N LEU A 651 -13.71 -20.17 -9.49
CA LEU A 651 -14.32 -18.99 -8.90
C LEU A 651 -15.83 -18.92 -9.19
N LEU A 652 -16.29 -19.30 -10.39
CA LEU A 652 -17.72 -19.40 -10.69
C LEU A 652 -18.40 -20.48 -9.84
N ILE A 653 -17.79 -21.66 -9.70
CA ILE A 653 -18.30 -22.74 -8.83
C ILE A 653 -18.39 -22.24 -7.40
N PHE A 654 -17.36 -21.56 -6.89
CA PHE A 654 -17.37 -20.97 -5.56
C PHE A 654 -18.50 -19.96 -5.38
N LEU A 655 -18.65 -19.00 -6.30
CA LEU A 655 -19.71 -17.99 -6.24
C LEU A 655 -21.11 -18.62 -6.28
N LEU A 656 -21.35 -19.57 -7.18
CA LEU A 656 -22.63 -20.31 -7.27
C LEU A 656 -22.88 -21.16 -6.03
N SER A 657 -21.82 -21.64 -5.37
CA SER A 657 -21.91 -22.49 -4.19
C SER A 657 -22.17 -21.69 -2.90
N GLU A 658 -21.57 -20.52 -2.76
CA GLU A 658 -21.55 -19.78 -1.49
C GLU A 658 -22.43 -18.53 -1.51
N LYS A 659 -22.49 -17.80 -2.63
CA LYS A 659 -23.22 -16.53 -2.78
C LYS A 659 -23.91 -16.43 -4.15
N PRO A 660 -24.82 -17.36 -4.49
CA PRO A 660 -25.46 -17.41 -5.82
C PRO A 660 -26.30 -16.17 -6.13
N GLU A 661 -26.71 -15.39 -5.12
CA GLU A 661 -27.47 -14.15 -5.29
C GLU A 661 -26.69 -13.10 -6.11
N LEU A 662 -25.36 -13.14 -6.08
CA LEU A 662 -24.51 -12.21 -6.85
C LEU A 662 -24.64 -12.41 -8.36
N ILE A 663 -24.97 -13.63 -8.81
CA ILE A 663 -25.11 -13.95 -10.24
C ILE A 663 -26.32 -13.25 -10.87
N VAL A 664 -27.35 -12.92 -10.08
CA VAL A 664 -28.56 -12.20 -10.56
C VAL A 664 -28.19 -10.83 -11.13
N HIS A 665 -27.13 -10.21 -10.64
CA HIS A 665 -26.69 -8.88 -11.05
C HIS A 665 -25.67 -8.89 -12.19
N CYS A 666 -25.42 -10.06 -12.81
CA CYS A 666 -24.42 -10.26 -13.85
C CYS A 666 -25.01 -10.31 -15.26
N SER A 667 -24.19 -10.00 -16.28
CA SER A 667 -24.51 -10.28 -17.69
C SER A 667 -24.53 -11.79 -17.95
N CYS A 668 -25.68 -12.41 -17.67
CA CYS A 668 -25.88 -13.86 -17.82
C CYS A 668 -25.67 -14.34 -19.26
N ASP A 669 -25.98 -13.51 -20.26
CA ASP A 669 -25.82 -13.86 -21.68
C ASP A 669 -24.35 -14.06 -22.06
N THR A 670 -23.46 -13.18 -21.58
CA THR A 670 -22.01 -13.26 -21.85
C THR A 670 -21.40 -14.51 -21.21
N LEU A 671 -21.78 -14.80 -19.95
CA LEU A 671 -21.37 -16.02 -19.27
C LEU A 671 -21.89 -17.27 -19.99
N ALA A 672 -23.18 -17.31 -20.34
CA ALA A 672 -23.79 -18.42 -21.04
C ALA A 672 -23.10 -18.69 -22.39
N HIS A 673 -22.84 -17.64 -23.17
CA HIS A 673 -22.12 -17.74 -24.44
C HIS A 673 -20.71 -18.31 -24.25
N GLY A 674 -19.95 -17.81 -23.26
CA GLY A 674 -18.61 -18.28 -22.98
C GLY A 674 -18.58 -19.75 -22.54
N LEU A 675 -19.40 -20.13 -21.57
CA LEU A 675 -19.49 -21.50 -21.06
C LEU A 675 -19.87 -22.49 -22.17
N LEU A 676 -20.89 -22.16 -22.97
CA LEU A 676 -21.32 -23.02 -24.07
C LEU A 676 -20.27 -23.15 -25.16
N THR A 677 -19.55 -22.07 -25.49
CA THR A 677 -18.50 -22.12 -26.50
C THR A 677 -17.32 -22.98 -26.04
N LEU A 678 -16.93 -22.90 -24.76
CA LEU A 678 -15.88 -23.75 -24.21
C LEU A 678 -16.27 -25.24 -24.25
N VAL A 679 -17.50 -25.59 -23.83
CA VAL A 679 -17.98 -26.98 -23.88
C VAL A 679 -18.11 -27.50 -25.32
N CYS A 680 -18.57 -26.65 -26.25
CA CYS A 680 -18.73 -27.05 -27.65
C CYS A 680 -17.39 -27.24 -28.39
N ASN A 681 -16.28 -26.70 -27.85
CA ASN A 681 -14.93 -26.86 -28.38
C ASN A 681 -14.04 -27.68 -27.41
N ALA A 682 -14.63 -28.66 -26.72
CA ALA A 682 -13.94 -29.50 -25.73
C ALA A 682 -12.71 -30.24 -26.30
N ASP A 683 -12.70 -30.55 -27.60
CA ASP A 683 -11.57 -31.17 -28.30
C ASP A 683 -10.30 -30.30 -28.36
N GLN A 684 -10.45 -29.00 -28.08
CA GLN A 684 -9.32 -28.07 -28.02
C GLN A 684 -8.59 -28.12 -26.68
N PHE A 685 -9.10 -28.85 -25.68
CA PHE A 685 -8.44 -29.00 -24.38
C PHE A 685 -7.73 -30.35 -24.31
N LYS A 686 -6.43 -30.33 -24.01
CA LYS A 686 -5.67 -31.55 -23.76
C LYS A 686 -6.04 -32.19 -22.43
N ASN A 687 -6.30 -31.35 -21.42
CA ASN A 687 -6.74 -31.78 -20.10
C ASN A 687 -8.28 -31.91 -20.02
N PRO A 688 -8.84 -33.13 -19.97
CA PRO A 688 -10.30 -33.33 -19.92
C PRO A 688 -10.95 -32.84 -18.63
N TYR A 689 -10.17 -32.68 -17.54
CA TYR A 689 -10.69 -32.19 -16.27
C TYR A 689 -11.08 -30.70 -16.33
N LEU A 690 -10.44 -29.90 -17.21
CA LEU A 690 -10.87 -28.52 -17.44
C LEU A 690 -12.27 -28.46 -18.03
N VAL A 691 -12.54 -29.30 -19.04
CA VAL A 691 -13.89 -29.41 -19.64
C VAL A 691 -14.90 -29.88 -18.59
N ALA A 692 -14.51 -30.81 -17.72
CA ALA A 692 -15.35 -31.26 -16.61
C ALA A 692 -15.75 -30.11 -15.69
N LYS A 693 -14.82 -29.21 -15.35
CA LYS A 693 -15.12 -28.00 -14.55
C LYS A 693 -16.08 -27.05 -15.25
N VAL A 694 -15.99 -26.88 -16.58
CA VAL A 694 -16.98 -26.07 -17.33
C VAL A 694 -18.37 -26.70 -17.23
N VAL A 695 -18.47 -28.02 -17.39
CA VAL A 695 -19.73 -28.76 -17.24
C VAL A 695 -20.26 -28.65 -15.80
N GLU A 696 -19.37 -28.70 -14.80
CA GLU A 696 -19.70 -28.52 -13.40
C GLU A 696 -20.30 -27.13 -13.13
N VAL A 697 -19.72 -26.04 -13.66
CA VAL A 697 -20.31 -24.70 -13.58
C VAL A 697 -21.74 -24.70 -14.12
N ILE A 698 -21.96 -25.28 -15.30
CA ILE A 698 -23.29 -25.36 -15.91
C ILE A 698 -24.25 -26.16 -15.01
N PHE A 699 -23.79 -27.27 -14.42
CA PHE A 699 -24.56 -28.05 -13.47
C PHE A 699 -24.97 -27.23 -12.24
N TYR A 700 -24.06 -26.42 -11.67
CA TYR A 700 -24.36 -25.53 -10.55
C TYR A 700 -25.40 -24.44 -10.86
N THR A 701 -25.67 -24.16 -12.14
CA THR A 701 -26.76 -23.23 -12.52
C THR A 701 -28.15 -23.86 -12.37
N CYS A 702 -28.27 -25.18 -12.27
CA CYS A 702 -29.56 -25.87 -12.23
C CYS A 702 -30.45 -25.31 -11.09
N PRO A 703 -31.69 -24.86 -11.38
CA PRO A 703 -32.57 -24.23 -10.39
C PRO A 703 -32.90 -25.14 -9.19
N HIS A 704 -32.88 -26.47 -9.41
CA HIS A 704 -33.08 -27.47 -8.35
C HIS A 704 -31.96 -27.46 -7.30
N LEU A 705 -30.74 -27.09 -7.69
CA LEU A 705 -29.60 -26.96 -6.78
C LEU A 705 -29.52 -25.53 -6.23
N ARG A 706 -29.71 -24.54 -7.11
CA ARG A 706 -29.50 -23.11 -6.81
C ARG A 706 -30.61 -22.27 -7.43
N PRO A 707 -31.72 -22.01 -6.72
CA PRO A 707 -32.83 -21.22 -7.24
C PRO A 707 -32.41 -19.80 -7.69
N ALA A 708 -31.45 -19.18 -7.01
CA ALA A 708 -30.94 -17.85 -7.35
C ALA A 708 -30.16 -17.80 -8.68
N ALA A 709 -29.66 -18.93 -9.19
CA ALA A 709 -28.93 -19.01 -10.47
C ALA A 709 -29.85 -19.20 -11.69
N HIS A 710 -31.17 -19.13 -11.49
CA HIS A 710 -32.17 -19.41 -12.54
C HIS A 710 -32.00 -18.52 -13.79
N SER A 711 -31.62 -17.25 -13.62
CA SER A 711 -31.38 -16.33 -14.74
C SER A 711 -30.27 -16.83 -15.67
N LEU A 712 -29.14 -17.25 -15.11
CA LEU A 712 -28.02 -17.80 -15.87
C LEU A 712 -28.39 -19.14 -16.50
N HIS A 713 -29.12 -19.99 -15.78
CA HIS A 713 -29.61 -21.25 -16.33
C HIS A 713 -30.50 -21.04 -17.57
N MET A 714 -31.43 -20.09 -17.49
CA MET A 714 -32.30 -19.76 -18.62
C MET A 714 -31.52 -19.12 -19.78
N ALA A 715 -30.52 -18.28 -19.48
CA ALA A 715 -29.62 -17.75 -20.51
C ALA A 715 -28.90 -18.89 -21.25
N ILE A 716 -28.40 -19.91 -20.53
CA ILE A 716 -27.77 -21.09 -21.14
C ILE A 716 -28.76 -21.86 -22.02
N LEU A 717 -29.94 -22.19 -21.51
CA LEU A 717 -30.92 -22.99 -22.27
C LEU A 717 -31.48 -22.27 -23.51
N ASN A 718 -31.69 -20.96 -23.40
CA ASN A 718 -32.22 -20.15 -24.50
C ASN A 718 -31.14 -19.70 -25.48
N HIS A 719 -29.86 -19.90 -25.15
CA HIS A 719 -28.76 -19.52 -26.04
C HIS A 719 -28.79 -20.38 -27.31
N PRO A 720 -28.60 -19.84 -28.53
CA PRO A 720 -28.81 -20.61 -29.75
C PRO A 720 -27.81 -21.76 -29.97
N LEU A 721 -26.65 -21.76 -29.27
CA LEU A 721 -25.74 -22.92 -29.24
C LEU A 721 -26.29 -24.13 -28.47
N ALA A 722 -27.22 -23.92 -27.55
CA ALA A 722 -27.78 -25.00 -26.73
C ALA A 722 -28.51 -26.07 -27.57
N PRO A 723 -29.50 -25.72 -28.42
CA PRO A 723 -30.15 -26.72 -29.28
C PRO A 723 -29.23 -27.21 -30.41
N ALA A 724 -28.26 -26.40 -30.85
CA ALA A 724 -27.40 -26.73 -31.98
C ALA A 724 -26.34 -27.79 -31.62
N ASN A 725 -25.55 -27.53 -30.57
CA ASN A 725 -24.30 -28.27 -30.33
C ASN A 725 -24.10 -28.72 -28.88
N PHE A 726 -24.80 -28.14 -27.90
CA PHE A 726 -24.54 -28.42 -26.49
C PHE A 726 -24.82 -29.87 -26.10
N PHE A 727 -26.01 -30.40 -26.44
CA PHE A 727 -26.36 -31.80 -26.14
C PHE A 727 -25.35 -32.80 -26.76
N ARG A 728 -25.00 -32.59 -28.03
CA ARG A 728 -24.00 -33.42 -28.73
C ARG A 728 -22.65 -33.38 -28.03
N SER A 729 -22.24 -32.21 -27.56
CA SER A 729 -20.96 -32.01 -26.88
C SER A 729 -20.92 -32.70 -25.51
N LEU A 730 -22.03 -32.65 -24.75
CA LEU A 730 -22.16 -33.38 -23.48
C LEU A 730 -22.08 -34.90 -23.66
N VAL A 731 -22.77 -35.44 -24.68
CA VAL A 731 -22.70 -36.88 -24.99
C VAL A 731 -21.29 -37.29 -25.36
N LYS A 732 -20.62 -36.52 -26.25
CA LYS A 732 -19.23 -36.78 -26.65
C LYS A 732 -18.29 -36.77 -25.43
N PHE A 733 -18.45 -35.80 -24.54
CA PHE A 733 -17.68 -35.70 -23.30
C PHE A 733 -17.90 -36.90 -22.37
N TYR A 734 -19.15 -37.29 -22.12
CA TYR A 734 -19.48 -38.44 -21.28
C TYR A 734 -18.93 -39.75 -21.84
N SER A 735 -19.06 -39.97 -23.16
CA SER A 735 -18.46 -41.13 -23.83
C SER A 735 -16.94 -41.14 -23.72
N GLY A 736 -16.27 -39.98 -23.87
CA GLY A 736 -14.81 -39.88 -23.75
C GLY A 736 -14.28 -40.16 -22.34
N ILE A 737 -15.02 -39.77 -21.29
CA ILE A 737 -14.66 -40.12 -19.90
C ILE A 737 -14.79 -41.63 -19.67
N SER A 738 -15.88 -42.23 -20.17
CA SER A 738 -16.11 -43.67 -20.00
C SER A 738 -15.00 -44.53 -20.63
N SER A 739 -14.36 -44.06 -21.70
CA SER A 739 -13.20 -44.73 -22.32
C SER A 739 -11.87 -44.50 -21.60
N ASN A 740 -11.74 -43.49 -20.74
CA ASN A 740 -10.54 -43.24 -19.93
C ASN A 740 -10.59 -43.93 -18.55
N LEU A 741 -11.77 -44.39 -18.13
CA LEU A 741 -12.02 -45.15 -16.90
C LEU A 741 -11.91 -46.67 -17.10
N ILE A 742 -11.86 -47.13 -18.36
CA ILE A 742 -11.61 -48.51 -18.78
C ILE A 742 -10.15 -48.59 -19.21
#